data_AF-A0A1I8G885-F1
#
_entry.id   AF-A0A1I8G885-F1
#
_cell.length_a   1.000
_cell.length_b   1.000
_cell.length_c   1.000
_cell.angle_alpha   90.00
_cell.angle_beta   90.00
_cell.angle_gamma   90.00
#
_symmetry.space_group_name_H-M   'P 1'
#
loop_
_entity.id
_entity.type
_entity.pdbx_description
1 polymer ?
#
loop_
_entity_poly.entity_id
_entity_poly.type
_entity_poly.pdbx_seq_one_letter_code
_entity_poly.pdbx_strand_id
1 'polypeptide(L)'
;MQQQQQPAAKELHSNQLAMQVVRRLSKRLQKRQQAESGATAADLIQMVRREAVACAGRDPVDAVSQNACRRVLKILREEAVHSLGASAQLLSSLQNNLFSERPIDYSQVKADSLRDAVSAAIKELLLELETSLDDLRSHGAAHIGENEVVLTLGYSHSVARVLQTAAATRKFQVIVCDSGPNFSGSRMLQLLKTVPQIDASLITDAHAFAVMSRVHRCLLSAQTVFADGGLRAECGTHGLLLAAKRHSVPVLVCTPAHKLAPAYHSVERANVYLNPACLLEENLSFAEVHCPKYDLVPPGLVTLFVTNLGGLAPAHLHRCLAEQYHQDDYSIDAGEADGDAKLELCFLMSFTCRLCLLRQPLAPPAAASMHRLLLSSLSGQPRRLLSGTPSSSEPGSGGGGVDAKPNVKVVPRIKTDIKYDGSVKSMHFITPLRAMREYVLEFSDLDKLTKYSSRSPYSHNVRIELYNRADIEALAYAKHGGKDSLDRLRERLSRQQLEERTNLFNIKKALKKLHGQSTMEQERMEEYNARLDRPSESLVQSKAGRIVLTAVAINAANAGIKAVAWWFTGSHSMLGETVHSLADTLNQIILAFGLHQSLQRPDETHPYGYAPLRNVSSLISGVGIFFCGAVVAWYEGMRGLSGAADGPHNLYWAMVIMGGSLLSEGATLIMALRHAQQEAARMNISLRQFVVAGYDPSTNVVLMEDLAAVAGVTVATVGMGLSAWTGHAYPDAAGAVVIGCLLAGVAGFIVRTNAQALIGKSVPAQQRDAMLRVMERHKVVRGVYDCKATVLGTSVRLKAEVDIDGAVLTMRYLETQQPGKLLQEIKAIETEQQALKFLMKHGENITNILGAEINEIEASIKKEFPEVKHIDLEIN
;
A
#
# COMPACT_ATOMS: atom_id res chain seq x y z
N MET A 1 -19.77 39.70 36.86
CA MET A 1 -20.89 40.01 35.95
C MET A 1 -21.56 38.70 35.57
N GLN A 2 -22.88 38.70 35.49
CA GLN A 2 -23.75 37.53 35.62
C GLN A 2 -23.46 36.44 34.57
N GLN A 3 -22.96 35.28 35.04
CA GLN A 3 -23.04 34.03 34.29
C GLN A 3 -24.53 33.77 34.01
N GLN A 4 -24.95 33.97 32.76
CA GLN A 4 -26.18 33.37 32.27
C GLN A 4 -26.02 31.86 32.38
N GLN A 5 -26.52 31.31 33.49
CA GLN A 5 -26.89 29.91 33.59
C GLN A 5 -27.97 29.66 32.55
N GLN A 6 -27.57 29.34 31.32
CA GLN A 6 -28.39 28.50 30.46
C GLN A 6 -28.72 27.25 31.29
N PRO A 7 -30.01 26.83 31.35
CA PRO A 7 -30.37 25.65 32.11
C PRO A 7 -29.54 24.50 31.56
N ALA A 8 -28.66 23.95 32.42
CA ALA A 8 -27.79 22.85 32.06
C ALA A 8 -28.68 21.71 31.56
N ALA A 9 -28.81 21.60 30.24
CA ALA A 9 -29.25 20.36 29.61
C ALA A 9 -28.33 19.32 30.23
N LYS A 10 -28.88 18.40 31.05
CA LYS A 10 -28.11 17.36 31.74
C LYS A 10 -27.19 16.75 30.68
N GLU A 11 -25.90 17.08 30.72
CA GLU A 11 -24.92 16.53 29.79
C GLU A 11 -24.92 15.03 30.03
N LEU A 12 -25.66 14.33 29.18
CA LEU A 12 -25.73 12.89 29.26
C LEU A 12 -24.36 12.38 28.84
N HIS A 13 -23.72 11.62 29.72
CA HIS A 13 -22.42 11.03 29.43
C HIS A 13 -22.56 10.14 28.19
N SER A 14 -21.52 10.07 27.34
CA SER A 14 -21.56 9.25 26.12
C SER A 14 -22.02 7.80 26.37
N ASN A 15 -21.60 7.22 27.49
CA ASN A 15 -22.05 5.89 27.92
C ASN A 15 -23.55 5.84 28.22
N GLN A 16 -24.09 6.85 28.90
CA GLN A 16 -25.52 6.94 29.21
C GLN A 16 -26.34 7.11 27.94
N LEU A 17 -25.84 7.89 26.97
CA LEU A 17 -26.45 8.04 25.65
C LEU A 17 -26.50 6.69 24.92
N ALA A 18 -25.38 5.97 24.83
CA ALA A 18 -25.31 4.65 24.22
C ALA A 18 -26.30 3.67 24.87
N MET A 19 -26.32 3.60 26.20
CA MET A 19 -27.25 2.74 26.94
C MET A 19 -28.72 3.12 26.69
N GLN A 20 -29.05 4.41 26.62
CA GLN A 20 -30.42 4.85 26.33
C GLN A 20 -30.87 4.44 24.93
N VAL A 21 -29.98 4.58 23.93
CA VAL A 21 -30.26 4.15 22.55
C VAL A 21 -30.49 2.63 22.49
N VAL A 22 -29.61 1.83 23.11
CA VAL A 22 -29.76 0.38 23.14
C VAL A 22 -31.03 -0.05 23.88
N ARG A 23 -31.36 0.57 25.03
CA ARG A 23 -32.61 0.31 25.77
C ARG A 23 -33.86 0.67 24.95
N ARG A 24 -33.82 1.76 24.19
CA ARG A 24 -34.90 2.18 23.30
C ARG A 24 -35.09 1.19 22.15
N LEU A 25 -34.00 0.76 21.51
CA LEU A 25 -34.00 -0.25 20.46
C LEU A 25 -34.54 -1.59 20.97
N SER A 26 -34.07 -2.04 22.13
CA SER A 26 -34.55 -3.27 22.78
C SER A 26 -36.07 -3.28 22.98
N LYS A 27 -36.64 -2.19 23.52
CA LYS A 27 -38.10 -2.05 23.69
C LYS A 27 -38.84 -2.05 22.36
N ARG A 28 -38.28 -1.46 21.30
CA ARG A 28 -38.89 -1.45 19.95
C ARG A 28 -38.86 -2.82 19.30
N LEU A 29 -37.73 -3.53 19.38
CA LEU A 29 -37.59 -4.90 18.90
C LEU A 29 -38.58 -5.85 19.59
N GLN A 30 -38.67 -5.78 20.92
CA GLN A 30 -39.63 -6.57 21.70
C GLN A 30 -41.09 -6.29 21.30
N LYS A 31 -41.45 -5.02 21.10
CA LYS A 31 -42.81 -4.65 20.65
C LYS A 31 -43.12 -5.18 19.25
N ARG A 32 -42.17 -5.13 18.31
CA ARG A 32 -42.40 -5.61 16.94
C ARG A 32 -42.51 -7.13 16.89
N GLN A 33 -41.65 -7.84 17.62
CA GLN A 33 -41.71 -9.30 17.77
C GLN A 33 -43.04 -9.76 18.40
N GLN A 34 -43.68 -8.94 19.24
CA GLN A 34 -45.00 -9.25 19.82
C GLN A 34 -46.18 -8.91 18.90
N ALA A 35 -46.02 -7.94 17.98
CA ALA A 35 -47.12 -7.39 17.20
C ALA A 35 -47.35 -8.09 15.85
N GLU A 36 -46.32 -8.72 15.25
CA GLU A 36 -46.40 -9.32 13.92
C GLU A 36 -45.96 -10.79 13.93
N SER A 37 -46.95 -11.69 13.99
CA SER A 37 -46.76 -13.15 13.87
C SER A 37 -46.41 -13.51 12.42
N GLY A 38 -45.15 -13.28 12.03
CA GLY A 38 -44.66 -13.45 10.66
C GLY A 38 -43.45 -12.58 10.26
N ALA A 39 -42.99 -11.68 11.13
CA ALA A 39 -41.82 -10.85 10.82
C ALA A 39 -40.55 -11.70 10.58
N THR A 40 -39.78 -11.34 9.56
CA THR A 40 -38.51 -12.00 9.23
C THR A 40 -37.33 -11.28 9.87
N ALA A 41 -36.16 -11.92 9.96
CA ALA A 41 -34.94 -11.28 10.43
C ALA A 41 -34.56 -10.07 9.55
N ALA A 42 -34.83 -10.13 8.24
CA ALA A 42 -34.63 -9.01 7.31
C ALA A 42 -35.45 -7.76 7.70
N ASP A 43 -36.70 -7.93 8.13
CA ASP A 43 -37.57 -6.82 8.55
C ASP A 43 -37.04 -6.13 9.81
N LEU A 44 -36.52 -6.92 10.76
CA LEU A 44 -35.89 -6.40 11.98
C LEU A 44 -34.61 -5.62 11.67
N ILE A 45 -33.76 -6.16 10.78
CA ILE A 45 -32.54 -5.48 10.32
C ILE A 45 -32.90 -4.16 9.65
N GLN A 46 -33.89 -4.14 8.76
CA GLN A 46 -34.32 -2.91 8.07
C GLN A 46 -34.89 -1.88 9.06
N MET A 47 -35.63 -2.30 10.09
CA MET A 47 -36.13 -1.39 11.12
C MET A 47 -35.00 -0.71 11.89
N VAL A 48 -34.01 -1.48 12.34
CA VAL A 48 -32.86 -0.92 13.08
C VAL A 48 -32.02 -0.02 12.15
N ARG A 49 -31.87 -0.39 10.87
CA ARG A 49 -31.19 0.44 9.86
C ARG A 49 -31.92 1.78 9.67
N ARG A 50 -33.26 1.79 9.61
CA ARG A 50 -34.07 3.03 9.55
C ARG A 50 -33.87 3.90 10.80
N GLU A 51 -33.79 3.31 11.98
CA GLU A 51 -33.50 4.06 13.21
C GLU A 51 -32.07 4.63 13.21
N ALA A 52 -31.08 3.88 12.70
CA ALA A 52 -29.72 4.37 12.53
C ALA A 52 -29.63 5.56 11.57
N VAL A 53 -30.33 5.51 10.43
CA VAL A 53 -30.46 6.64 9.48
C VAL A 53 -31.12 7.84 10.16
N ALA A 54 -32.20 7.62 10.92
CA ALA A 54 -32.89 8.69 11.63
C ALA A 54 -32.02 9.33 12.72
N CYS A 55 -31.18 8.55 13.40
CA CYS A 55 -30.17 9.07 14.32
C CYS A 55 -29.12 9.92 13.59
N ALA A 56 -28.60 9.45 12.46
CA ALA A 56 -27.62 10.17 11.66
C ALA A 56 -28.17 11.50 11.09
N GLY A 57 -29.46 11.54 10.74
CA GLY A 57 -30.11 12.75 10.24
C GLY A 57 -30.37 13.83 11.30
N ARG A 58 -30.43 13.48 12.59
CA ARG A 58 -30.60 14.46 13.68
C ARG A 58 -29.30 15.18 14.02
N ASP A 59 -28.24 14.40 14.17
CA ASP A 59 -26.90 14.90 14.43
C ASP A 59 -25.89 14.04 13.66
N PRO A 60 -25.31 14.54 12.57
CA PRO A 60 -24.32 13.80 11.78
C PRO A 60 -23.02 13.58 12.56
N VAL A 61 -22.78 14.39 13.60
CA VAL A 61 -21.59 14.32 14.44
C VAL A 61 -21.76 13.34 15.59
N ASP A 62 -22.97 12.92 15.94
CA ASP A 62 -23.16 11.90 16.97
C ASP A 62 -22.87 10.48 16.45
N ALA A 63 -21.61 10.07 16.56
CA ALA A 63 -21.19 8.73 16.23
C ALA A 63 -21.64 7.69 17.26
N VAL A 64 -21.86 8.07 18.53
CA VAL A 64 -22.14 7.13 19.62
C VAL A 64 -23.50 6.46 19.41
N SER A 65 -24.52 7.25 19.10
CA SER A 65 -25.86 6.71 18.80
C SER A 65 -25.84 5.82 17.56
N GLN A 66 -25.13 6.22 16.51
CA GLN A 66 -25.04 5.43 15.27
C GLN A 66 -24.30 4.11 15.50
N ASN A 67 -23.19 4.15 16.24
CA ASN A 67 -22.41 2.97 16.58
C ASN A 67 -23.20 1.99 17.45
N ALA A 68 -23.98 2.49 18.41
CA ALA A 68 -24.89 1.66 19.20
C ALA A 68 -25.89 0.92 18.29
N CYS A 69 -26.47 1.59 17.30
CA CYS A 69 -27.34 0.93 16.31
C CYS A 69 -26.59 -0.12 15.48
N ARG A 70 -25.36 0.17 15.02
CA ARG A 70 -24.53 -0.78 14.26
C ARG A 70 -24.17 -2.03 15.07
N ARG A 71 -23.90 -1.90 16.37
CA ARG A 71 -23.66 -3.04 17.25
C ARG A 71 -24.91 -3.92 17.38
N VAL A 72 -26.09 -3.32 17.50
CA VAL A 72 -27.36 -4.07 17.52
C VAL A 72 -27.63 -4.76 16.17
N LEU A 73 -27.33 -4.11 15.04
CA LEU A 73 -27.42 -4.74 13.71
C LEU A 73 -26.51 -5.95 13.58
N LYS A 74 -25.28 -5.85 14.08
CA LYS A 74 -24.34 -6.97 14.08
C LYS A 74 -24.88 -8.16 14.88
N ILE A 75 -25.38 -7.92 16.11
CA ILE A 75 -26.00 -8.95 16.95
C ILE A 75 -27.14 -9.64 16.20
N LEU A 76 -28.03 -8.88 15.54
CA LEU A 76 -29.14 -9.45 14.75
C LEU A 76 -28.65 -10.36 13.61
N ARG A 77 -27.58 -9.95 12.90
CA ARG A 77 -27.02 -10.74 11.80
C ARG A 77 -26.32 -12.01 12.29
N GLU A 78 -25.54 -11.93 13.37
CA GLU A 78 -24.84 -13.08 13.93
C GLU A 78 -25.82 -14.14 14.43
N GLU A 79 -26.84 -13.73 15.19
CA GLU A 79 -27.87 -14.64 15.68
C GLU A 79 -28.70 -15.24 14.52
N ALA A 80 -28.97 -14.45 13.47
CA ALA A 80 -29.64 -14.97 12.26
C ALA A 80 -28.78 -16.04 11.54
N VAL A 81 -27.46 -15.82 11.40
CA VAL A 81 -26.53 -16.79 10.80
C VAL A 81 -26.41 -18.05 11.67
N HIS A 82 -26.39 -17.90 13.00
CA HIS A 82 -26.40 -19.03 13.92
C HIS A 82 -27.66 -19.90 13.75
N SER A 83 -28.82 -19.28 13.48
CA SER A 83 -30.08 -19.99 13.20
C SER A 83 -30.09 -20.73 11.85
N LEU A 84 -29.33 -20.25 10.85
CA LEU A 84 -29.22 -20.84 9.50
C LEU A 84 -28.31 -22.10 9.42
N GLY A 85 -27.52 -22.40 10.46
CA GLY A 85 -26.72 -23.63 10.59
C GLY A 85 -25.27 -23.59 10.07
N ALA A 86 -24.55 -24.71 10.20
CA ALA A 86 -23.09 -24.83 10.03
C ALA A 86 -22.55 -24.44 8.63
N SER A 87 -23.37 -24.57 7.58
CA SER A 87 -23.04 -24.19 6.20
C SER A 87 -22.83 -22.68 6.06
N ALA A 88 -23.62 -21.87 6.77
CA ALA A 88 -23.53 -20.42 6.76
C ALA A 88 -22.39 -19.90 7.65
N GLN A 89 -22.07 -20.62 8.73
CA GLN A 89 -20.92 -20.32 9.59
C GLN A 89 -19.58 -20.54 8.89
N LEU A 90 -19.46 -21.58 8.04
CA LEU A 90 -18.26 -21.77 7.21
C LEU A 90 -18.11 -20.67 6.15
N LEU A 91 -19.22 -20.14 5.63
CA LEU A 91 -19.23 -19.01 4.69
C LEU A 91 -18.85 -17.68 5.36
N SER A 92 -19.21 -17.46 6.63
CA SER A 92 -18.82 -16.26 7.38
C SER A 92 -17.40 -16.31 7.94
N SER A 93 -16.84 -17.51 8.17
CA SER A 93 -15.53 -17.69 8.83
C SER A 93 -14.34 -17.73 7.85
N LEU A 94 -14.58 -18.06 6.58
CA LEU A 94 -13.55 -18.08 5.54
C LEU A 94 -13.49 -16.74 4.81
N GLN A 95 -12.27 -16.31 4.44
CA GLN A 95 -11.95 -15.11 3.63
C GLN A 95 -12.56 -15.15 2.21
N ASN A 96 -13.87 -15.37 2.09
CA ASN A 96 -14.59 -15.57 0.83
C ASN A 96 -15.43 -14.36 0.38
N ASN A 97 -15.44 -13.24 1.12
CA ASN A 97 -15.98 -11.99 0.56
C ASN A 97 -15.19 -11.50 -0.68
N LEU A 98 -14.05 -12.11 -0.99
CA LEU A 98 -13.31 -11.88 -2.25
C LEU A 98 -13.76 -12.79 -3.41
N PHE A 99 -14.51 -13.87 -3.17
CA PHE A 99 -14.77 -14.91 -4.19
C PHE A 99 -16.22 -15.45 -4.27
N SER A 100 -17.13 -15.11 -3.35
CA SER A 100 -18.54 -15.53 -3.48
C SER A 100 -19.51 -14.34 -3.44
N GLU A 101 -20.05 -13.96 -4.59
CA GLU A 101 -21.13 -12.96 -4.77
C GLU A 101 -22.52 -13.46 -4.33
N ARG A 102 -22.62 -14.41 -3.37
CA ARG A 102 -23.94 -14.87 -2.88
C ARG A 102 -24.27 -14.18 -1.56
N PRO A 103 -25.09 -13.11 -1.55
CA PRO A 103 -25.55 -12.51 -0.30
C PRO A 103 -26.36 -13.53 0.51
N ILE A 104 -26.17 -13.52 1.83
CA ILE A 104 -26.94 -14.37 2.74
C ILE A 104 -28.38 -13.86 2.77
N ASP A 105 -29.34 -14.73 2.49
CA ASP A 105 -30.76 -14.37 2.47
C ASP A 105 -31.38 -14.49 3.88
N TYR A 106 -31.51 -13.36 4.57
CA TYR A 106 -32.05 -13.28 5.93
C TYR A 106 -33.59 -13.45 6.01
N SER A 107 -34.29 -13.54 4.87
CA SER A 107 -35.75 -13.71 4.84
C SER A 107 -36.21 -15.07 5.36
N GLN A 108 -35.32 -16.08 5.35
CA GLN A 108 -35.63 -17.46 5.73
C GLN A 108 -35.77 -17.65 7.26
N VAL A 109 -35.28 -16.71 8.05
CA VAL A 109 -35.26 -16.81 9.52
C VAL A 109 -36.45 -16.07 10.13
N LYS A 110 -37.26 -16.78 10.91
CA LYS A 110 -38.42 -16.21 11.63
C LYS A 110 -37.98 -15.42 12.87
N ALA A 111 -38.53 -14.22 13.05
CA ALA A 111 -38.22 -13.34 14.19
C ALA A 111 -38.48 -13.97 15.56
N ASP A 112 -39.47 -14.86 15.68
CA ASP A 112 -39.82 -15.52 16.95
C ASP A 112 -38.68 -16.39 17.49
N SER A 113 -37.95 -17.07 16.60
CA SER A 113 -36.82 -17.94 16.99
C SER A 113 -35.63 -17.14 17.54
N LEU A 114 -35.48 -15.88 17.11
CA LEU A 114 -34.37 -15.00 17.50
C LEU A 114 -34.64 -14.20 18.77
N ARG A 115 -35.89 -14.16 19.25
CA ARG A 115 -36.32 -13.25 20.31
C ARG A 115 -35.50 -13.39 21.59
N ASP A 116 -35.35 -14.60 22.10
CA ASP A 116 -34.68 -14.83 23.38
C ASP A 116 -33.16 -14.65 23.27
N ALA A 117 -32.57 -15.13 22.17
CA ALA A 117 -31.15 -14.98 21.88
C ALA A 117 -30.75 -13.50 21.73
N VAL A 118 -31.47 -12.73 20.91
CA VAL A 118 -31.22 -11.29 20.71
C VAL A 118 -31.46 -10.51 22.01
N SER A 119 -32.48 -10.87 22.79
CA SER A 119 -32.74 -10.24 24.09
C SER A 119 -31.61 -10.50 25.09
N ALA A 120 -31.05 -11.71 25.11
CA ALA A 120 -29.89 -12.06 25.93
C ALA A 120 -28.64 -11.28 25.48
N ALA A 121 -28.31 -11.29 24.19
CA ALA A 121 -27.16 -10.57 23.63
C ALA A 121 -27.24 -9.06 23.85
N ILE A 122 -28.43 -8.45 23.75
CA ILE A 122 -28.62 -7.02 24.06
C ILE A 122 -28.41 -6.73 25.55
N LYS A 123 -28.81 -7.63 26.46
CA LYS A 123 -28.54 -7.47 27.90
C LYS A 123 -27.04 -7.56 28.20
N GLU A 124 -26.33 -8.47 27.55
CA GLU A 124 -24.86 -8.56 27.64
C GLU A 124 -24.19 -7.28 27.14
N LEU A 125 -24.62 -6.76 25.99
CA LEU A 125 -24.15 -5.47 25.46
C LEU A 125 -24.39 -4.31 26.45
N LEU A 126 -25.54 -4.28 27.13
CA LEU A 126 -25.83 -3.26 28.13
C LEU A 126 -24.91 -3.37 29.35
N LEU A 127 -24.61 -4.60 29.80
CA LEU A 127 -23.71 -4.86 30.91
C LEU A 127 -22.27 -4.44 30.55
N GLU A 128 -21.81 -4.76 29.33
CA GLU A 128 -20.51 -4.32 28.81
C GLU A 128 -20.41 -2.77 28.77
N LEU A 129 -21.46 -2.08 28.29
CA LEU A 129 -21.48 -0.62 28.26
C LEU A 129 -21.43 0.00 29.66
N GLU A 130 -22.05 -0.65 30.65
CA GLU A 130 -22.04 -0.25 32.05
C GLU A 130 -20.65 -0.40 32.68
N THR A 131 -19.97 -1.53 32.47
CA THR A 131 -18.63 -1.79 33.02
C THR A 131 -17.50 -1.11 32.23
N SER A 132 -17.75 -0.65 31.00
CA SER A 132 -16.70 -0.13 30.11
C SER A 132 -15.83 0.98 30.70
N LEU A 133 -16.35 1.84 31.58
CA LEU A 133 -15.55 2.89 32.23
C LEU A 133 -14.66 2.33 33.36
N ASP A 134 -15.11 1.28 34.02
CA ASP A 134 -14.38 0.62 35.10
C ASP A 134 -13.20 -0.20 34.56
N ASP A 135 -13.36 -0.79 33.38
CA ASP A 135 -12.27 -1.46 32.65
C ASP A 135 -11.30 -0.44 32.04
N LEU A 136 -11.82 0.67 31.50
CA LEU A 136 -10.98 1.74 30.95
C LEU A 136 -10.05 2.34 32.02
N ARG A 137 -10.56 2.61 33.22
CA ARG A 137 -9.76 3.24 34.29
C ARG A 137 -8.65 2.32 34.79
N SER A 138 -8.87 1.00 34.85
CA SER A 138 -7.85 0.04 35.29
C SER A 138 -6.72 -0.07 34.26
N HIS A 139 -7.07 -0.19 32.97
CA HIS A 139 -6.10 -0.20 31.87
C HIS A 139 -5.33 1.12 31.77
N GLY A 140 -6.02 2.26 31.87
CA GLY A 140 -5.41 3.58 31.78
C GLY A 140 -4.46 3.88 32.94
N ALA A 141 -4.82 3.49 34.16
CA ALA A 141 -3.99 3.73 35.34
C ALA A 141 -2.63 3.00 35.28
N ALA A 142 -2.57 1.85 34.60
CA ALA A 142 -1.33 1.10 34.44
C ALA A 142 -0.25 1.91 33.68
N HIS A 143 -0.65 2.79 32.78
CA HIS A 143 0.25 3.60 31.94
C HIS A 143 0.81 4.85 32.63
N ILE A 144 0.38 5.18 33.85
CA ILE A 144 0.80 6.40 34.57
C ILE A 144 1.74 6.02 35.71
N GLY A 145 3.04 6.22 35.56
CA GLY A 145 4.05 6.03 36.61
C GLY A 145 4.10 7.17 37.65
N GLU A 146 4.98 6.98 38.64
CA GLU A 146 5.17 7.92 39.75
C GLU A 146 6.07 9.10 39.34
N ASN A 147 5.79 10.29 39.87
CA ASN A 147 6.50 11.56 39.62
C ASN A 147 6.55 12.01 38.15
N GLU A 148 5.61 11.55 37.31
CA GLU A 148 5.54 11.98 35.92
C GLU A 148 4.65 13.20 35.72
N VAL A 149 4.93 13.94 34.65
CA VAL A 149 4.14 15.10 34.23
C VAL A 149 3.22 14.67 33.08
N VAL A 150 1.92 14.61 33.35
CA VAL A 150 0.88 14.23 32.40
C VAL A 150 0.17 15.48 31.90
N LEU A 151 0.04 15.64 30.58
CA LEU A 151 -0.71 16.73 29.98
C LEU A 151 -2.07 16.25 29.45
N THR A 152 -3.14 16.99 29.74
CA THR A 152 -4.51 16.75 29.23
C THR A 152 -5.11 18.04 28.67
N LEU A 153 -6.11 17.92 27.79
CA LEU A 153 -6.86 19.06 27.23
C LEU A 153 -8.32 18.97 27.66
N GLY A 154 -8.87 20.12 28.10
CA GLY A 154 -10.27 20.27 28.49
C GLY A 154 -10.71 19.33 29.62
N TYR A 155 -12.01 19.03 29.65
CA TYR A 155 -12.62 18.09 30.57
C TYR A 155 -13.14 16.86 29.84
N SER A 156 -12.62 15.69 30.21
CA SER A 156 -13.19 14.40 29.83
C SER A 156 -13.45 13.54 31.05
N HIS A 157 -14.66 13.00 31.13
CA HIS A 157 -15.04 12.08 32.20
C HIS A 157 -14.14 10.84 32.24
N SER A 158 -13.81 10.27 31.07
CA SER A 158 -12.97 9.08 30.95
C SER A 158 -11.56 9.32 31.51
N VAL A 159 -10.94 10.43 31.11
CA VAL A 159 -9.59 10.80 31.55
C VAL A 159 -9.58 11.16 33.04
N ALA A 160 -10.60 11.87 33.54
CA ALA A 160 -10.72 12.19 34.96
C ALA A 160 -10.75 10.93 35.84
N ARG A 161 -11.52 9.90 35.45
CA ARG A 161 -11.58 8.63 36.18
C ARG A 161 -10.25 7.88 36.14
N VAL A 162 -9.58 7.83 35.00
CA VAL A 162 -8.25 7.21 34.86
C VAL A 162 -7.25 7.88 35.81
N LEU A 163 -7.19 9.21 35.83
CA LEU A 163 -6.29 9.97 36.70
C LEU A 163 -6.61 9.77 38.19
N GLN A 164 -7.89 9.76 38.56
CA GLN A 164 -8.32 9.48 39.94
C GLN A 164 -7.94 8.07 40.40
N THR A 165 -8.09 7.06 39.54
CA THR A 165 -7.70 5.68 39.85
C THR A 165 -6.18 5.53 39.94
N ALA A 166 -5.42 6.19 39.06
CA ALA A 166 -3.95 6.19 39.15
C ALA A 166 -3.45 6.84 40.46
N ALA A 167 -4.09 7.94 40.87
CA ALA A 167 -3.75 8.70 42.07
C ALA A 167 -3.95 7.93 43.39
N ALA A 168 -4.75 6.85 43.38
CA ALA A 168 -4.89 5.97 44.53
C ALA A 168 -3.58 5.24 44.87
N THR A 169 -2.70 5.04 43.88
CA THR A 169 -1.46 4.25 44.02
C THR A 169 -0.19 5.08 43.85
N ARG A 170 -0.23 6.18 43.10
CA ARG A 170 0.95 6.93 42.65
C ARG A 170 0.73 8.44 42.80
N LYS A 171 1.80 9.18 43.07
CA LYS A 171 1.79 10.66 43.05
C LYS A 171 2.38 11.14 41.72
N PHE A 172 1.76 12.13 41.09
CA PHE A 172 2.21 12.68 39.80
C PHE A 172 1.64 14.09 39.57
N GLN A 173 2.17 14.78 38.57
CA GLN A 173 1.75 16.13 38.20
C GLN A 173 0.86 16.09 36.95
N VAL A 174 -0.20 16.89 36.93
CA VAL A 174 -1.11 17.02 35.79
C VAL A 174 -1.17 18.47 35.31
N ILE A 175 -0.95 18.67 34.02
CA ILE A 175 -1.08 19.95 33.34
C ILE A 175 -2.35 19.90 32.50
N VAL A 176 -3.35 20.70 32.86
CA VAL A 176 -4.62 20.81 32.15
C VAL A 176 -4.53 22.02 31.20
N CYS A 177 -4.65 21.78 29.90
CA CYS A 177 -4.77 22.82 28.89
C CYS A 177 -6.25 23.20 28.74
N ASP A 178 -6.57 24.47 28.96
CA ASP A 178 -7.88 25.02 28.65
C ASP A 178 -7.89 25.56 27.22
N SER A 179 -8.91 25.15 26.46
CA SER A 179 -9.08 25.52 25.06
C SER A 179 -10.51 26.02 24.83
N GLY A 180 -10.63 27.06 24.01
CA GLY A 180 -11.93 27.51 23.52
C GLY A 180 -12.55 26.46 22.58
N PRO A 181 -13.89 26.40 22.44
CA PRO A 181 -14.86 27.40 22.87
C PRO A 181 -15.58 27.12 24.20
N ASN A 182 -15.40 25.93 24.80
CA ASN A 182 -16.14 25.53 26.01
C ASN A 182 -15.43 25.90 27.33
N PHE A 183 -14.12 26.16 27.29
CA PHE A 183 -13.29 26.46 28.47
C PHE A 183 -13.52 25.50 29.65
N SER A 184 -13.57 24.20 29.33
CA SER A 184 -13.96 23.13 30.24
C SER A 184 -12.81 22.67 31.16
N GLY A 185 -11.58 23.13 30.94
CA GLY A 185 -10.40 22.75 31.73
C GLY A 185 -10.48 23.18 33.19
N SER A 186 -11.13 24.31 33.47
CA SER A 186 -11.42 24.77 34.84
C SER A 186 -12.19 23.74 35.68
N ARG A 187 -13.17 23.06 35.09
CA ARG A 187 -13.95 21.98 35.72
C ARG A 187 -13.08 20.75 36.02
N MET A 188 -12.20 20.39 35.10
CA MET A 188 -11.23 19.30 35.29
C MET A 188 -10.30 19.60 36.46
N LEU A 189 -9.76 20.82 36.53
CA LEU A 189 -8.88 21.25 37.61
C LEU A 189 -9.55 21.16 38.98
N GLN A 190 -10.80 21.62 39.10
CA GLN A 190 -11.57 21.52 40.34
C GLN A 190 -11.73 20.06 40.79
N LEU A 191 -12.01 19.15 39.86
CA LEU A 191 -12.15 17.72 40.17
C LEU A 191 -10.82 17.10 40.61
N LEU A 192 -9.69 17.45 39.98
CA LEU A 192 -8.39 16.90 40.32
C LEU A 192 -7.85 17.45 41.65
N LYS A 193 -8.12 18.71 41.98
CA LYS A 193 -7.72 19.32 43.27
C LYS A 193 -8.38 18.69 44.49
N THR A 194 -9.48 17.94 44.32
CA THR A 194 -10.07 17.16 45.42
C THR A 194 -9.21 15.96 45.83
N VAL A 195 -8.26 15.56 45.00
CA VAL A 195 -7.38 14.39 45.22
C VAL A 195 -5.98 14.88 45.63
N PRO A 196 -5.52 14.60 46.86
CA PRO A 196 -4.28 15.18 47.39
C PRO A 196 -3.00 14.65 46.73
N GLN A 197 -3.06 13.50 46.03
CA GLN A 197 -1.90 12.89 45.36
C GLN A 197 -1.58 13.52 43.99
N ILE A 198 -2.45 14.38 43.45
CA ILE A 198 -2.29 14.99 42.13
C ILE A 198 -1.94 16.47 42.30
N ASP A 199 -0.76 16.87 41.82
CA ASP A 199 -0.43 18.29 41.65
C ASP A 199 -0.97 18.78 40.30
N ALA A 200 -2.08 19.53 40.31
CA ALA A 200 -2.76 19.95 39.09
C ALA A 200 -2.57 21.45 38.81
N SER A 201 -2.11 21.77 37.60
CA SER A 201 -1.95 23.13 37.09
C SER A 201 -2.82 23.35 35.84
N LEU A 202 -3.26 24.59 35.63
CA LEU A 202 -4.05 24.99 34.46
C LEU A 202 -3.23 25.94 33.60
N ILE A 203 -3.17 25.66 32.31
CA ILE A 203 -2.53 26.50 31.30
C ILE A 203 -3.50 26.77 30.15
N THR A 204 -3.27 27.82 29.37
CA THR A 204 -3.99 28.00 28.11
C THR A 204 -3.35 27.16 27.00
N ASP A 205 -4.14 26.80 25.99
CA ASP A 205 -3.70 26.13 24.76
C ASP A 205 -2.47 26.80 24.11
N ALA A 206 -2.36 28.13 24.13
CA ALA A 206 -1.20 28.88 23.62
C ALA A 206 0.13 28.52 24.31
N HIS A 207 0.10 28.12 25.59
CA HIS A 207 1.29 27.72 26.35
C HIS A 207 1.68 26.26 26.15
N ALA A 208 0.82 25.45 25.50
CA ALA A 208 1.02 24.02 25.40
C ALA A 208 2.35 23.65 24.72
N PHE A 209 2.76 24.40 23.68
CA PHE A 209 4.02 24.17 22.98
C PHE A 209 5.24 24.44 23.88
N ALA A 210 5.22 25.51 24.68
CA ALA A 210 6.34 25.86 25.56
C ALA A 210 6.54 24.84 26.69
N VAL A 211 5.44 24.33 27.24
CA VAL A 211 5.44 23.38 28.35
C VAL A 211 5.76 21.94 27.91
N MET A 212 5.55 21.62 26.63
CA MET A 212 5.69 20.26 26.09
C MET A 212 7.08 19.64 26.36
N SER A 213 8.14 20.45 26.44
CA SER A 213 9.50 19.99 26.77
C SER A 213 9.65 19.32 28.15
N ARG A 214 8.70 19.54 29.06
CA ARG A 214 8.69 18.97 30.43
C ARG A 214 7.65 17.87 30.62
N VAL A 215 6.83 17.63 29.60
CA VAL A 215 5.73 16.67 29.66
C VAL A 215 6.25 15.28 29.30
N HIS A 216 5.89 14.29 30.10
CA HIS A 216 6.31 12.89 29.88
C HIS A 216 5.33 12.15 28.97
N ARG A 217 4.03 12.47 29.07
CA ARG A 217 2.98 11.90 28.21
C ARG A 217 1.78 12.82 28.08
N CYS A 218 1.11 12.74 26.94
CA CYS A 218 -0.19 13.38 26.73
C CYS A 218 -1.31 12.34 26.90
N LEU A 219 -2.28 12.63 27.75
CA LEU A 219 -3.46 11.82 27.99
C LEU A 219 -4.70 12.57 27.52
N LEU A 220 -5.38 12.05 26.50
CA LEU A 220 -6.49 12.72 25.84
C LEU A 220 -7.69 11.80 25.70
N SER A 221 -8.84 12.37 25.37
CA SER A 221 -10.06 11.65 25.05
C SER A 221 -10.53 12.09 23.67
N ALA A 222 -11.05 11.14 22.91
CA ALA A 222 -11.73 11.45 21.65
C ALA A 222 -13.26 11.44 21.85
N GLN A 223 -13.96 12.22 21.04
CA GLN A 223 -15.40 12.08 20.85
C GLN A 223 -15.70 10.90 19.93
N THR A 224 -14.89 10.73 18.88
CA THR A 224 -15.00 9.61 17.93
C THR A 224 -13.62 9.26 17.41
N VAL A 225 -13.34 7.96 17.26
CA VAL A 225 -12.15 7.46 16.59
C VAL A 225 -12.60 6.76 15.31
N PHE A 226 -11.98 7.11 14.19
CA PHE A 226 -12.29 6.61 12.85
C PHE A 226 -11.51 5.33 12.53
N ALA A 227 -11.90 4.66 11.45
CA ALA A 227 -11.33 3.38 11.04
C ALA A 227 -9.85 3.43 10.65
N ASP A 228 -9.39 4.58 10.15
CA ASP A 228 -7.99 4.86 9.80
C ASP A 228 -7.12 5.17 11.02
N GLY A 229 -7.73 5.31 12.21
CA GLY A 229 -7.07 5.74 13.44
C GLY A 229 -7.02 7.27 13.62
N GLY A 230 -7.55 8.04 12.67
CA GLY A 230 -7.86 9.45 12.90
C GLY A 230 -8.88 9.61 14.02
N LEU A 231 -8.91 10.76 14.67
CA LEU A 231 -9.86 11.03 15.73
C LEU A 231 -10.47 12.42 15.62
N ARG A 232 -11.68 12.54 16.16
CA ARG A 232 -12.35 13.81 16.38
C ARG A 232 -12.37 14.08 17.88
N ALA A 233 -11.75 15.16 18.30
CA ALA A 233 -11.61 15.57 19.71
C ALA A 233 -12.01 17.03 19.90
N GLU A 234 -11.91 17.54 21.12
CA GLU A 234 -12.17 18.95 21.41
C GLU A 234 -11.23 19.87 20.60
N CYS A 235 -11.69 21.08 20.30
CA CYS A 235 -10.92 22.09 19.57
C CYS A 235 -9.55 22.34 20.24
N GLY A 236 -8.49 22.46 19.44
CA GLY A 236 -7.11 22.65 19.91
C GLY A 236 -6.33 21.36 20.11
N THR A 237 -6.99 20.20 20.03
CA THR A 237 -6.31 18.90 20.14
C THR A 237 -5.30 18.67 19.02
N HIS A 238 -5.58 19.10 17.78
CA HIS A 238 -4.65 18.91 16.66
C HIS A 238 -3.33 19.64 16.88
N GLY A 239 -3.39 20.92 17.26
CA GLY A 239 -2.21 21.74 17.56
C GLY A 239 -1.38 21.17 18.73
N LEU A 240 -2.06 20.71 19.77
CA LEU A 240 -1.42 20.06 20.92
C LEU A 240 -0.67 18.78 20.51
N LEU A 241 -1.29 17.95 19.68
CA LEU A 241 -0.70 16.70 19.23
C LEU A 241 0.45 16.90 18.26
N LEU A 242 0.39 17.94 17.44
CA LEU A 242 1.51 18.35 16.60
C LEU A 242 2.71 18.78 17.45
N ALA A 243 2.48 19.50 18.54
CA ALA A 243 3.51 19.85 19.51
C ALA A 243 4.09 18.60 20.20
N ALA A 244 3.24 17.68 20.65
CA ALA A 244 3.67 16.41 21.26
C ALA A 244 4.53 15.59 20.29
N LYS A 245 4.12 15.49 19.03
CA LYS A 245 4.89 14.80 17.99
C LYS A 245 6.26 15.43 17.77
N ARG A 246 6.34 16.76 17.75
CA ARG A 246 7.60 17.50 17.59
C ARG A 246 8.57 17.24 18.74
N HIS A 247 8.06 17.08 19.95
CA HIS A 247 8.85 16.76 21.15
C HIS A 247 8.98 15.25 21.42
N SER A 248 8.49 14.39 20.53
CA SER A 248 8.47 12.93 20.68
C SER A 248 7.81 12.45 21.98
N VAL A 249 6.84 13.21 22.49
CA VAL A 249 6.05 12.85 23.67
C VAL A 249 4.97 11.85 23.25
N PRO A 250 4.85 10.68 23.92
CA PRO A 250 3.83 9.69 23.60
C PRO A 250 2.42 10.23 23.91
N VAL A 251 1.49 9.95 22.99
CA VAL A 251 0.09 10.37 23.05
C VAL A 251 -0.79 9.15 23.29
N LEU A 252 -1.48 9.15 24.42
CA LEU A 252 -2.43 8.12 24.81
C LEU A 252 -3.85 8.68 24.74
N VAL A 253 -4.71 8.00 23.97
CA VAL A 253 -6.12 8.37 23.81
C VAL A 253 -6.98 7.37 24.58
N CYS A 254 -7.51 7.81 25.73
CA CYS A 254 -8.42 7.05 26.57
C CYS A 254 -9.86 7.21 26.08
N THR A 255 -10.37 6.19 25.39
CA THR A 255 -11.73 6.21 24.86
C THR A 255 -12.36 4.82 24.95
N PRO A 256 -13.61 4.69 25.41
CA PRO A 256 -14.30 3.42 25.41
C PRO A 256 -14.62 2.95 23.97
N ALA A 257 -14.76 1.63 23.78
CA ALA A 257 -14.92 1.00 22.47
C ALA A 257 -16.15 1.49 21.69
N HIS A 258 -17.25 1.86 22.35
CA HIS A 258 -18.46 2.34 21.67
C HIS A 258 -18.30 3.69 20.93
N LYS A 259 -17.19 4.41 21.16
CA LYS A 259 -16.82 5.62 20.41
C LYS A 259 -16.00 5.34 19.14
N LEU A 260 -15.58 4.08 18.91
CA LEU A 260 -14.89 3.66 17.69
C LEU A 260 -15.90 3.52 16.57
N ALA A 261 -15.73 4.25 15.48
CA ALA A 261 -16.63 4.25 14.33
C ALA A 261 -15.97 3.62 13.10
N PRO A 262 -16.69 2.80 12.32
CA PRO A 262 -16.18 2.22 11.07
C PRO A 262 -16.09 3.24 9.92
N ALA A 263 -16.51 4.49 10.16
CA ALA A 263 -16.36 5.56 9.20
C ALA A 263 -14.89 5.95 9.03
N TYR A 264 -14.51 6.30 7.80
CA TYR A 264 -13.20 6.87 7.50
C TYR A 264 -13.16 8.37 7.76
N HIS A 265 -11.99 8.86 8.12
CA HIS A 265 -11.66 10.27 8.17
C HIS A 265 -11.75 10.91 6.76
N SER A 266 -12.90 11.55 6.46
CA SER A 266 -13.06 12.42 5.29
C SER A 266 -13.23 13.87 5.75
N VAL A 267 -12.47 14.78 5.14
CA VAL A 267 -12.50 16.23 5.40
C VAL A 267 -13.88 16.83 5.10
N GLU A 268 -14.68 16.17 4.27
CA GLU A 268 -16.01 16.64 3.84
C GLU A 268 -17.10 16.50 4.91
N ARG A 269 -16.88 15.73 5.98
CA ARG A 269 -17.81 15.68 7.11
C ARG A 269 -17.62 16.93 7.97
N ALA A 270 -18.39 17.96 7.64
CA ALA A 270 -18.38 19.28 8.26
C ALA A 270 -18.23 19.22 9.79
N ASN A 271 -17.20 19.90 10.30
CA ASN A 271 -17.14 20.23 11.72
C ASN A 271 -18.40 21.00 12.13
N VAL A 272 -18.88 20.75 13.35
CA VAL A 272 -19.98 21.55 13.91
C VAL A 272 -19.41 22.88 14.37
N TYR A 273 -19.93 23.96 13.81
CA TYR A 273 -19.61 25.31 14.25
C TYR A 273 -20.63 25.77 15.30
N LEU A 274 -20.12 26.26 16.42
CA LEU A 274 -20.93 26.93 17.43
C LEU A 274 -21.19 28.38 17.04
N ASN A 275 -22.18 28.98 17.70
CA ASN A 275 -22.43 30.41 17.57
C ASN A 275 -21.20 31.20 18.05
N PRO A 276 -20.60 32.09 17.23
CA PRO A 276 -19.42 32.90 17.57
C PRO A 276 -19.52 33.71 18.86
N ALA A 277 -20.72 33.95 19.38
CA ALA A 277 -20.95 34.47 20.73
C ALA A 277 -20.27 33.63 21.85
N CYS A 278 -19.89 32.38 21.54
CA CYS A 278 -19.01 31.53 22.36
C CYS A 278 -17.66 32.17 22.70
N LEU A 279 -17.10 32.97 21.78
CA LEU A 279 -15.73 33.47 21.82
C LEU A 279 -15.66 35.00 21.95
N LEU A 280 -16.63 35.72 21.37
CA LEU A 280 -16.66 37.18 21.34
C LEU A 280 -18.00 37.69 21.87
N GLU A 281 -17.95 38.65 22.80
CA GLU A 281 -19.16 39.29 23.35
C GLU A 281 -19.84 40.24 22.33
N GLU A 282 -19.08 40.78 21.38
CA GLU A 282 -19.56 41.70 20.34
C GLU A 282 -19.57 41.04 18.95
N ASN A 283 -20.68 41.21 18.21
CA ASN A 283 -20.77 40.77 16.82
C ASN A 283 -19.99 41.71 15.90
N LEU A 284 -18.85 41.25 15.39
CA LEU A 284 -18.03 41.98 14.44
C LEU A 284 -18.64 41.88 13.03
N SER A 285 -19.37 42.91 12.59
CA SER A 285 -20.01 42.95 11.26
C SER A 285 -19.03 42.92 10.09
N PHE A 286 -17.74 43.19 10.34
CA PHE A 286 -16.68 43.24 9.33
C PHE A 286 -15.84 41.95 9.22
N ALA A 287 -16.06 40.94 10.07
CA ALA A 287 -15.21 39.76 10.14
C ALA A 287 -16.04 38.46 10.12
N GLU A 288 -15.58 37.48 9.35
CA GLU A 288 -16.13 36.13 9.40
C GLU A 288 -15.47 35.35 10.56
N VAL A 289 -16.25 35.03 11.59
CA VAL A 289 -15.75 34.35 12.79
C VAL A 289 -16.24 32.90 12.79
N HIS A 290 -15.30 31.96 12.78
CA HIS A 290 -15.60 30.52 12.86
C HIS A 290 -15.27 29.98 14.24
N CYS A 291 -16.25 29.33 14.89
CA CYS A 291 -16.10 28.69 16.21
C CYS A 291 -16.26 27.16 16.06
N PRO A 292 -15.27 26.42 15.55
CA PRO A 292 -15.37 24.96 15.43
C PRO A 292 -15.45 24.32 16.82
N LYS A 293 -16.41 23.41 17.02
CA LYS A 293 -16.59 22.67 18.28
C LYS A 293 -15.52 21.60 18.47
N TYR A 294 -15.15 20.93 17.38
CA TYR A 294 -14.25 19.79 17.39
C TYR A 294 -13.10 20.00 16.43
N ASP A 295 -11.98 19.37 16.75
CA ASP A 295 -10.81 19.28 15.91
C ASP A 295 -10.72 17.90 15.28
N LEU A 296 -10.17 17.86 14.06
CA LEU A 296 -9.98 16.62 13.33
C LEU A 296 -8.48 16.29 13.27
N VAL A 297 -8.12 15.16 13.87
CA VAL A 297 -6.74 14.75 14.09
C VAL A 297 -6.41 13.55 13.21
N PRO A 298 -5.31 13.61 12.42
CA PRO A 298 -4.88 12.49 11.60
C PRO A 298 -4.24 11.37 12.44
N PRO A 299 -4.29 10.11 11.97
CA PRO A 299 -3.81 8.94 12.71
C PRO A 299 -2.33 8.96 13.11
N GLY A 300 -1.46 9.63 12.33
CA GLY A 300 0.00 9.61 12.54
C GLY A 300 0.50 10.32 13.81
N LEU A 301 -0.40 11.01 14.53
CA LEU A 301 -0.10 11.75 15.76
C LEU A 301 -0.40 10.97 17.04
N VAL A 302 -1.13 9.86 16.97
CA VAL A 302 -1.53 9.05 18.13
C VAL A 302 -0.58 7.88 18.33
N THR A 303 -0.13 7.64 19.56
CA THR A 303 0.77 6.52 19.88
C THR A 303 -0.02 5.26 20.27
N LEU A 304 -1.00 5.40 21.16
CA LEU A 304 -1.77 4.27 21.69
C LEU A 304 -3.20 4.68 22.04
N PHE A 305 -4.18 3.85 21.70
CA PHE A 305 -5.55 3.96 22.18
C PHE A 305 -5.74 3.06 23.40
N VAL A 306 -6.20 3.62 24.52
CA VAL A 306 -6.56 2.84 25.70
C VAL A 306 -8.08 2.73 25.72
N THR A 307 -8.58 1.50 25.66
CA THR A 307 -10.02 1.17 25.63
C THR A 307 -10.37 0.18 26.75
N ASN A 308 -11.66 -0.13 26.90
CA ASN A 308 -12.11 -1.20 27.79
C ASN A 308 -11.64 -2.60 27.33
N LEU A 309 -11.23 -2.76 26.07
CA LEU A 309 -10.63 -4.00 25.55
C LEU A 309 -9.11 -4.08 25.78
N GLY A 310 -8.50 -3.03 26.31
CA GLY A 310 -7.06 -2.90 26.50
C GLY A 310 -6.41 -1.85 25.60
N GLY A 311 -5.08 -1.90 25.53
CA GLY A 311 -4.26 -1.01 24.70
C GLY A 311 -4.26 -1.45 23.23
N LEU A 312 -4.73 -0.58 22.34
CA LEU A 312 -4.83 -0.80 20.90
C LEU A 312 -3.87 0.14 20.17
N ALA A 313 -2.97 -0.42 19.36
CA ALA A 313 -2.20 0.36 18.40
C ALA A 313 -3.12 0.86 17.26
N PRO A 314 -2.85 2.03 16.65
CA PRO A 314 -3.65 2.54 15.54
C PRO A 314 -3.86 1.52 14.40
N ALA A 315 -2.82 0.73 14.07
CA ALA A 315 -2.90 -0.31 13.04
C ALA A 315 -3.85 -1.48 13.39
N HIS A 316 -4.16 -1.69 14.68
CA HIS A 316 -5.04 -2.77 15.13
C HIS A 316 -6.52 -2.36 15.17
N LEU A 317 -6.83 -1.07 15.02
CA LEU A 317 -8.21 -0.56 15.10
C LEU A 317 -9.13 -1.19 14.06
N HIS A 318 -8.67 -1.38 12.82
CA HIS A 318 -9.47 -2.00 11.76
C HIS A 318 -9.96 -3.41 12.15
N ARG A 319 -9.11 -4.20 12.81
CA ARG A 319 -9.49 -5.54 13.29
C ARG A 319 -10.54 -5.46 14.39
N CYS A 320 -10.32 -4.59 15.38
CA CYS A 320 -11.29 -4.35 16.45
C CYS A 320 -12.66 -3.89 15.89
N LEU A 321 -12.65 -3.08 14.83
CA LEU A 321 -13.88 -2.64 14.15
C LEU A 321 -14.57 -3.78 13.39
N ALA A 322 -13.83 -4.66 12.72
CA ALA A 322 -14.42 -5.86 12.10
C ALA A 322 -15.02 -6.82 13.15
N GLU A 323 -14.39 -6.91 14.32
CA GLU A 323 -14.91 -7.67 15.46
C GLU A 323 -16.13 -7.01 16.14
N GLN A 324 -16.38 -5.71 15.95
CA GLN A 324 -17.53 -5.01 16.55
C GLN A 324 -18.66 -4.64 15.58
N TYR A 325 -18.37 -4.56 14.28
CA TYR A 325 -19.29 -4.08 13.25
C TYR A 325 -19.27 -4.98 12.02
N HIS A 326 -20.44 -5.18 11.42
CA HIS A 326 -20.58 -5.91 10.17
C HIS A 326 -20.22 -5.01 8.98
N GLN A 327 -19.57 -5.56 7.94
CA GLN A 327 -19.07 -4.80 6.78
C GLN A 327 -20.18 -4.08 6.01
N ASP A 328 -21.33 -4.74 5.79
CA ASP A 328 -22.51 -4.16 5.13
C ASP A 328 -23.05 -2.89 5.81
N ASP A 329 -22.78 -2.71 7.11
CA ASP A 329 -23.34 -1.64 7.92
C ASP A 329 -22.34 -0.46 8.12
N TYR A 330 -21.22 -0.46 7.39
CA TYR A 330 -20.23 0.62 7.43
C TYR A 330 -20.80 1.89 6.77
N SER A 331 -21.45 1.75 5.62
CA SER A 331 -22.19 2.81 4.92
C SER A 331 -23.69 2.69 5.20
N ILE A 332 -24.17 3.49 6.16
CA ILE A 332 -25.60 3.67 6.38
C ILE A 332 -26.03 4.87 5.53
N ASP A 333 -26.17 4.65 4.23
CA ASP A 333 -26.68 5.67 3.32
C ASP A 333 -28.21 5.70 3.39
N ALA A 334 -28.77 6.92 3.41
CA ALA A 334 -30.22 7.13 3.32
C ALA A 334 -30.83 6.67 1.97
N GLY A 335 -30.00 6.17 1.04
CA GLY A 335 -30.35 5.88 -0.35
C GLY A 335 -30.96 4.50 -0.65
N GLU A 336 -30.92 3.54 0.28
CA GLU A 336 -31.44 2.18 0.06
C GLU A 336 -32.76 1.88 0.79
N ALA A 337 -33.30 2.83 1.55
CA ALA A 337 -34.65 2.72 2.07
C ALA A 337 -35.61 3.45 1.10
N ASP A 338 -36.43 2.66 0.40
CA ASP A 338 -37.55 3.06 -0.46
C ASP A 338 -37.22 3.47 -1.92
N GLY A 339 -37.35 2.49 -2.82
CA GLY A 339 -37.42 2.71 -4.28
C GLY A 339 -38.73 3.32 -4.77
N ASP A 340 -39.77 3.41 -3.92
CA ASP A 340 -41.11 3.88 -4.34
C ASP A 340 -41.57 5.20 -3.68
N ALA A 341 -40.85 5.76 -2.70
CA ALA A 341 -41.23 7.01 -2.03
C ALA A 341 -40.47 8.27 -2.50
N LYS A 342 -39.60 8.14 -3.52
CA LYS A 342 -38.84 9.27 -4.08
C LYS A 342 -39.62 10.13 -5.09
N LEU A 343 -40.83 9.70 -5.52
CA LEU A 343 -41.65 10.49 -6.43
C LEU A 343 -42.60 11.47 -5.73
N GLU A 344 -43.04 11.21 -4.49
CA GLU A 344 -44.01 12.09 -3.80
C GLU A 344 -43.38 13.15 -2.89
N LEU A 345 -42.23 12.88 -2.25
CA LEU A 345 -41.59 13.88 -1.38
C LEU A 345 -40.78 14.95 -2.15
N CYS A 346 -40.29 14.64 -3.34
CA CYS A 346 -39.65 15.62 -4.25
C CYS A 346 -40.65 16.62 -4.82
N PHE A 347 -41.94 16.27 -4.91
CA PHE A 347 -43.00 17.17 -5.38
C PHE A 347 -43.45 18.17 -4.29
N LEU A 348 -43.39 17.80 -3.01
CA LEU A 348 -43.85 18.65 -1.92
C LEU A 348 -42.80 19.67 -1.41
N MET A 349 -41.49 19.37 -1.51
CA MET A 349 -40.43 20.31 -1.09
C MET A 349 -40.08 21.37 -2.14
N SER A 350 -40.51 21.23 -3.40
CA SER A 350 -40.36 22.28 -4.43
C SER A 350 -41.39 23.41 -4.32
N PHE A 351 -42.48 23.24 -3.56
CA PHE A 351 -43.57 24.23 -3.52
C PHE A 351 -43.45 25.25 -2.37
N THR A 352 -42.73 24.95 -1.29
CA THR A 352 -42.59 25.84 -0.12
C THR A 352 -41.39 26.79 -0.20
N CYS A 353 -40.38 26.52 -1.04
CA CYS A 353 -39.21 27.40 -1.15
C CYS A 353 -39.38 28.54 -2.19
N ARG A 354 -40.48 28.56 -2.96
CA ARG A 354 -40.72 29.55 -4.03
C ARG A 354 -41.54 30.77 -3.61
N LEU A 355 -41.93 30.88 -2.33
CA LEU A 355 -42.77 31.98 -1.80
C LEU A 355 -42.06 32.95 -0.85
N CYS A 356 -40.77 32.75 -0.53
CA CYS A 356 -40.01 33.68 0.34
C CYS A 356 -39.01 34.60 -0.38
N LEU A 357 -38.88 34.52 -1.71
CA LEU A 357 -37.95 35.37 -2.49
C LEU A 357 -38.70 36.37 -3.40
N LEU A 358 -39.63 37.12 -2.82
CA LEU A 358 -40.21 38.32 -3.43
C LEU A 358 -40.08 39.53 -2.50
N ARG A 359 -38.87 40.09 -2.43
CA ARG A 359 -38.64 41.55 -2.37
C ARG A 359 -37.21 41.84 -2.85
N GLN A 360 -37.17 42.58 -3.96
CA GLN A 360 -36.03 42.97 -4.80
C GLN A 360 -35.01 43.93 -4.11
N PRO A 361 -34.04 44.56 -4.82
CA PRO A 361 -32.92 43.99 -5.60
C PRO A 361 -31.59 44.74 -5.33
N LEU A 362 -30.44 44.21 -5.79
CA LEU A 362 -29.42 45.01 -6.48
C LEU A 362 -28.44 44.10 -7.22
N ALA A 363 -28.15 44.50 -8.46
CA ALA A 363 -27.50 43.75 -9.53
C ALA A 363 -25.97 43.56 -9.32
N PRO A 364 -25.34 42.59 -10.04
CA PRO A 364 -23.91 42.31 -9.96
C PRO A 364 -23.09 43.20 -10.92
N PRO A 365 -21.76 43.24 -10.78
CA PRO A 365 -20.97 42.91 -11.96
C PRO A 365 -19.72 42.05 -11.70
N ALA A 366 -19.49 41.15 -12.67
CA ALA A 366 -18.21 40.79 -13.29
C ALA A 366 -17.00 40.46 -12.40
N ALA A 367 -16.69 39.15 -12.30
CA ALA A 367 -15.34 38.66 -12.02
C ALA A 367 -14.82 37.89 -13.24
N ALA A 368 -14.30 38.64 -14.21
CA ALA A 368 -13.32 38.16 -15.18
C ALA A 368 -12.09 39.07 -15.06
N SER A 369 -10.91 38.46 -15.09
CA SER A 369 -9.58 39.04 -14.88
C SER A 369 -9.19 39.26 -13.41
N MET A 370 -8.26 38.44 -12.92
CA MET A 370 -6.96 38.89 -12.38
C MET A 370 -6.11 37.66 -12.06
N HIS A 371 -5.57 37.08 -13.14
CA HIS A 371 -4.23 36.51 -13.08
C HIS A 371 -3.23 37.68 -12.98
N ARG A 372 -2.21 37.53 -12.13
CA ARG A 372 -1.12 38.47 -11.80
C ARG A 372 -1.45 39.43 -10.66
N LEU A 373 -0.99 39.08 -9.46
CA LEU A 373 -0.12 39.91 -8.60
C LEU A 373 -0.13 39.33 -7.19
N LEU A 374 0.75 38.37 -6.91
CA LEU A 374 1.34 38.15 -5.57
C LEU A 374 2.67 37.39 -5.74
N LEU A 375 3.52 37.92 -6.63
CA LEU A 375 4.96 37.68 -6.68
C LEU A 375 5.62 39.06 -6.53
N SER A 376 5.81 39.50 -5.29
CA SER A 376 6.72 40.61 -4.92
C SER A 376 6.68 40.85 -3.41
N SER A 377 7.29 39.95 -2.63
CA SER A 377 7.90 40.31 -1.36
C SER A 377 8.75 39.12 -0.93
N LEU A 378 10.04 39.15 -1.29
CA LEU A 378 11.17 38.46 -0.65
C LEU A 378 12.43 38.79 -1.46
N SER A 379 12.80 40.07 -1.46
CA SER A 379 14.13 40.53 -1.87
C SER A 379 14.86 41.00 -0.61
N GLY A 380 15.59 40.07 0.02
CA GLY A 380 16.56 40.35 1.07
C GLY A 380 17.83 39.58 0.75
N GLN A 381 18.90 40.31 0.39
CA GLN A 381 20.19 39.75 -0.03
C GLN A 381 20.89 38.91 1.06
N PRO A 382 21.73 37.93 0.68
CA PRO A 382 22.49 37.11 1.62
C PRO A 382 23.76 37.84 2.11
N ARG A 383 23.91 37.96 3.43
CA ARG A 383 25.18 38.35 4.08
C ARG A 383 26.00 37.11 4.41
N ARG A 384 27.23 37.07 3.87
CA ARG A 384 28.33 36.18 4.28
C ARG A 384 28.67 36.37 5.76
N LEU A 385 28.77 35.29 6.52
CA LEU A 385 29.54 35.22 7.77
C LEU A 385 30.25 33.86 7.89
N LEU A 386 31.53 33.90 7.53
CA LEU A 386 32.71 33.29 8.17
C LEU A 386 32.53 31.93 8.89
N SER A 387 33.05 30.87 8.25
CA SER A 387 33.40 29.60 8.87
C SER A 387 34.70 29.75 9.69
N GLY A 388 34.60 29.63 11.01
CA GLY A 388 35.73 29.51 11.92
C GLY A 388 36.28 28.08 11.95
N THR A 389 37.59 27.97 11.74
CA THR A 389 38.43 26.78 11.90
C THR A 389 38.50 26.32 13.37
N PRO A 390 38.57 25.01 13.67
CA PRO A 390 39.19 24.55 14.91
C PRO A 390 40.69 24.38 14.69
N SER A 391 41.46 25.00 15.58
CA SER A 391 42.92 24.99 15.64
C SER A 391 43.48 23.63 16.07
N SER A 392 44.48 23.20 15.30
CA SER A 392 45.45 22.17 15.61
C SER A 392 46.32 22.54 16.82
N SER A 393 46.58 21.57 17.69
CA SER A 393 47.76 21.56 18.56
C SER A 393 48.58 20.32 18.22
N GLU A 394 49.81 20.54 17.75
CA GLU A 394 50.83 19.50 17.64
C GLU A 394 51.34 19.12 19.04
N PRO A 395 52.00 17.95 19.19
CA PRO A 395 53.45 17.96 19.01
C PRO A 395 54.03 16.70 18.33
N GLY A 396 55.19 16.88 17.71
CA GLY A 396 56.28 15.90 17.89
C GLY A 396 56.68 15.08 16.66
N SER A 397 57.74 15.55 16.03
CA SER A 397 58.62 14.89 15.07
C SER A 397 58.95 13.41 15.35
N GLY A 398 58.95 12.60 14.29
CA GLY A 398 59.60 11.28 14.27
C GLY A 398 59.42 10.58 12.93
N GLY A 399 60.36 10.76 12.02
CA GLY A 399 60.39 10.05 10.75
C GLY A 399 60.65 8.54 10.91
N GLY A 400 60.11 7.75 9.99
CA GLY A 400 60.37 6.32 9.88
C GLY A 400 59.32 5.65 8.99
N GLY A 401 59.63 5.50 7.70
CA GLY A 401 58.80 4.71 6.80
C GLY A 401 58.82 3.24 7.18
N VAL A 402 57.66 2.58 7.14
CA VAL A 402 57.53 1.15 6.87
C VAL A 402 56.17 0.93 6.21
N ASP A 403 56.20 0.52 4.94
CA ASP A 403 55.12 -0.23 4.30
C ASP A 403 54.91 -1.53 5.09
N ALA A 404 53.97 -1.54 6.03
CA ALA A 404 53.52 -2.76 6.70
C ALA A 404 52.02 -2.91 6.44
N LYS A 405 51.68 -3.75 5.45
CA LYS A 405 50.37 -4.41 5.39
C LYS A 405 50.09 -4.96 6.79
N PRO A 406 48.88 -4.78 7.37
CA PRO A 406 48.56 -5.42 8.63
C PRO A 406 48.70 -6.91 8.40
N ASN A 407 49.74 -7.50 8.99
CA ASN A 407 49.99 -8.93 8.95
C ASN A 407 48.95 -9.56 9.87
N VAL A 408 47.71 -9.68 9.36
CA VAL A 408 46.69 -10.52 9.97
C VAL A 408 47.27 -11.92 9.90
N LYS A 409 47.81 -12.37 11.03
CA LYS A 409 48.14 -13.77 11.24
C LYS A 409 46.85 -14.54 11.01
N VAL A 410 46.69 -15.08 9.80
CA VAL A 410 45.67 -16.07 9.50
C VAL A 410 45.99 -17.22 10.43
N VAL A 411 45.26 -17.33 11.53
CA VAL A 411 45.33 -18.49 12.40
C VAL A 411 44.96 -19.66 11.50
N PRO A 412 45.87 -20.62 11.26
CA PRO A 412 45.54 -21.77 10.41
C PRO A 412 44.31 -22.44 11.02
N ARG A 413 43.34 -22.85 10.18
CA ARG A 413 42.16 -23.63 10.60
C ARG A 413 42.65 -24.73 11.56
N ILE A 414 42.41 -24.53 12.85
CA ILE A 414 42.77 -25.52 13.86
C ILE A 414 41.84 -26.70 13.58
N LYS A 415 42.40 -27.82 13.14
CA LYS A 415 41.62 -29.03 12.87
C LYS A 415 41.09 -29.55 14.20
N THR A 416 39.83 -29.25 14.48
CA THR A 416 39.03 -29.94 15.48
C THR A 416 38.60 -31.30 14.93
N ASP A 417 38.40 -32.29 15.82
CA ASP A 417 37.81 -33.58 15.43
C ASP A 417 36.31 -33.46 15.09
N ILE A 418 35.68 -32.35 15.50
CA ILE A 418 34.34 -31.94 15.08
C ILE A 418 34.49 -31.25 13.72
N LYS A 419 34.00 -31.91 12.67
CA LYS A 419 33.95 -31.36 11.30
C LYS A 419 32.50 -31.11 10.92
N TYR A 420 32.25 -30.00 10.23
CA TYR A 420 31.05 -29.67 9.45
C TYR A 420 30.93 -30.56 8.20
N ASP A 421 31.19 -31.86 8.36
CA ASP A 421 31.04 -32.85 7.31
C ASP A 421 29.71 -33.60 7.45
N GLY A 422 29.39 -34.52 6.54
CA GLY A 422 28.10 -35.20 6.38
C GLY A 422 27.53 -35.99 7.59
N SER A 423 28.12 -35.90 8.78
CA SER A 423 27.61 -36.49 10.03
C SER A 423 26.49 -35.69 10.71
N VAL A 424 26.37 -34.37 10.41
CA VAL A 424 25.26 -33.53 10.88
C VAL A 424 24.07 -33.70 9.93
N LYS A 425 23.00 -34.37 10.39
CA LYS A 425 21.75 -34.46 9.62
C LYS A 425 21.12 -33.06 9.55
N SER A 426 21.06 -32.45 8.37
CA SER A 426 20.28 -31.23 8.17
C SER A 426 18.79 -31.55 8.33
N MET A 427 18.15 -31.01 9.36
CA MET A 427 16.71 -31.11 9.51
C MET A 427 16.06 -29.94 8.76
N HIS A 428 15.62 -30.21 7.54
CA HIS A 428 14.84 -29.24 6.78
C HIS A 428 13.36 -29.39 7.12
N PHE A 429 12.67 -28.29 7.39
CA PHE A 429 11.23 -28.32 7.64
C PHE A 429 10.44 -27.78 6.46
N ILE A 430 9.28 -28.38 6.22
CA ILE A 430 8.41 -28.07 5.10
C ILE A 430 6.99 -27.80 5.62
N THR A 431 6.34 -26.78 5.07
CA THR A 431 4.94 -26.45 5.39
C THR A 431 3.98 -27.49 4.79
N PRO A 432 2.79 -27.71 5.38
CA PRO A 432 1.81 -28.66 4.85
C PRO A 432 1.47 -28.40 3.38
N LEU A 433 1.28 -27.13 2.98
CA LEU A 433 1.04 -26.75 1.58
C LEU A 433 2.18 -27.16 0.64
N ARG A 434 3.44 -26.96 1.05
CA ARG A 434 4.60 -27.44 0.28
C ARG A 434 4.67 -28.97 0.31
N ALA A 435 4.38 -29.63 1.42
CA ALA A 435 4.39 -31.08 1.53
C ALA A 435 3.38 -31.73 0.59
N MET A 436 2.17 -31.19 0.50
CA MET A 436 1.14 -31.67 -0.44
C MET A 436 1.51 -31.37 -1.89
N ARG A 437 1.98 -30.15 -2.19
CA ARG A 437 2.33 -29.75 -3.56
C ARG A 437 3.55 -30.48 -4.07
N GLU A 438 4.60 -30.55 -3.26
CA GLU A 438 5.86 -31.17 -3.62
C GLU A 438 5.70 -32.68 -3.51
N TYR A 439 5.31 -33.27 -2.38
CA TYR A 439 5.37 -34.72 -2.17
C TYR A 439 4.07 -35.48 -2.46
N VAL A 440 3.03 -34.80 -2.96
CA VAL A 440 1.74 -35.40 -3.33
C VAL A 440 1.15 -36.21 -2.16
N LEU A 441 1.09 -35.55 -1.02
CA LEU A 441 0.46 -36.05 0.19
C LEU A 441 -0.89 -35.35 0.38
N GLU A 442 -1.79 -35.95 1.12
CA GLU A 442 -3.05 -35.34 1.56
C GLU A 442 -2.91 -34.85 3.00
N PHE A 443 -3.79 -33.94 3.43
CA PHE A 443 -3.81 -33.46 4.82
C PHE A 443 -3.94 -34.61 5.84
N SER A 444 -4.71 -35.64 5.50
CA SER A 444 -4.91 -36.86 6.31
C SER A 444 -3.64 -37.70 6.49
N ASP A 445 -2.68 -37.62 5.57
CA ASP A 445 -1.41 -38.33 5.68
C ASP A 445 -0.45 -37.63 6.63
N LEU A 446 -0.49 -36.30 6.65
CA LEU A 446 0.37 -35.45 7.46
C LEU A 446 0.03 -35.52 8.95
N ASP A 447 -1.20 -35.92 9.31
CA ASP A 447 -1.61 -36.08 10.71
C ASP A 447 -0.85 -37.20 11.45
N LYS A 448 -0.24 -38.14 10.71
CA LYS A 448 0.56 -39.23 11.27
C LYS A 448 2.01 -38.82 11.58
N LEU A 449 2.45 -37.65 11.07
CA LEU A 449 3.80 -37.16 11.25
C LEU A 449 3.92 -36.25 12.47
N THR A 450 5.11 -36.22 13.07
CA THR A 450 5.41 -35.31 14.17
C THR A 450 5.28 -33.87 13.70
N LYS A 451 4.40 -33.11 14.34
CA LYS A 451 4.15 -31.69 14.05
C LYS A 451 5.18 -30.84 14.78
N TYR A 452 5.92 -30.04 14.03
CA TYR A 452 6.81 -29.01 14.54
C TYR A 452 6.12 -27.65 14.38
N SER A 453 6.46 -26.71 15.25
CA SER A 453 5.78 -25.42 15.32
C SER A 453 6.82 -24.31 15.24
N SER A 454 6.73 -23.47 14.21
CA SER A 454 7.57 -22.27 14.08
C SER A 454 6.72 -21.00 14.17
N ARG A 455 7.36 -19.88 14.50
CA ARG A 455 6.67 -18.58 14.60
C ARG A 455 6.18 -18.19 13.20
N SER A 456 4.94 -17.71 13.11
CA SER A 456 4.44 -17.17 11.86
C SER A 456 5.13 -15.82 11.59
N PRO A 457 5.66 -15.61 10.37
CA PRO A 457 6.23 -14.32 10.00
C PRO A 457 5.19 -13.18 9.96
N TYR A 458 3.92 -13.53 9.81
CA TYR A 458 2.83 -12.55 9.70
C TYR A 458 2.22 -12.16 11.05
N SER A 459 2.42 -12.96 12.11
CA SER A 459 1.87 -12.66 13.43
C SER A 459 2.56 -13.47 14.53
N HIS A 460 3.02 -12.83 15.60
CA HIS A 460 3.64 -13.52 16.73
C HIS A 460 2.73 -14.54 17.45
N ASN A 461 1.40 -14.42 17.28
CA ASN A 461 0.42 -15.24 17.99
C ASN A 461 -0.01 -16.50 17.23
N VAL A 462 0.27 -16.59 15.92
CA VAL A 462 -0.06 -17.77 15.11
C VAL A 462 1.23 -18.56 14.90
N ARG A 463 1.23 -19.84 15.25
CA ARG A 463 2.37 -20.72 14.94
C ARG A 463 2.06 -21.51 13.67
N ILE A 464 3.03 -21.57 12.76
CA ILE A 464 2.92 -22.35 11.52
C ILE A 464 3.30 -23.80 11.85
N GLU A 465 2.45 -24.73 11.43
CA GLU A 465 2.75 -26.15 11.49
C GLU A 465 3.76 -26.53 10.40
N LEU A 466 4.77 -27.28 10.81
CA LEU A 466 5.90 -27.70 10.01
C LEU A 466 6.12 -29.19 10.19
N TYR A 467 6.63 -29.83 9.15
CA TYR A 467 6.95 -31.25 9.14
C TYR A 467 8.38 -31.43 8.68
N ASN A 468 9.08 -32.38 9.29
CA ASN A 468 10.44 -32.70 8.90
C ASN A 468 10.43 -33.28 7.48
N ARG A 469 11.26 -32.71 6.60
CA ARG A 469 11.40 -33.12 5.21
C ARG A 469 11.74 -34.60 5.08
N ALA A 470 12.62 -35.11 5.93
CA ALA A 470 13.02 -36.52 5.87
C ALA A 470 11.84 -37.46 6.19
N ASP A 471 10.98 -37.08 7.12
CA ASP A 471 9.80 -37.86 7.51
C ASP A 471 8.69 -37.76 6.45
N ILE A 472 8.53 -36.59 5.83
CA ILE A 472 7.69 -36.40 4.64
C ILE A 472 8.20 -37.25 3.47
N GLU A 473 9.50 -37.25 3.21
CA GLU A 473 10.13 -38.04 2.16
C GLU A 473 9.91 -39.53 2.42
N ALA A 474 10.15 -40.01 3.65
CA ALA A 474 9.89 -41.38 4.03
C ALA A 474 8.41 -41.78 3.91
N LEU A 475 7.49 -40.91 4.35
CA LEU A 475 6.05 -41.14 4.23
C LEU A 475 5.61 -41.16 2.77
N ALA A 476 6.12 -40.24 1.95
CA ALA A 476 5.85 -40.20 0.53
C ALA A 476 6.41 -41.42 -0.18
N TYR A 477 7.61 -41.89 0.18
CA TYR A 477 8.17 -43.13 -0.34
C TYR A 477 7.38 -44.36 0.11
N ALA A 478 6.88 -44.38 1.35
CA ALA A 478 6.03 -45.46 1.84
C ALA A 478 4.68 -45.49 1.12
N LYS A 479 4.04 -44.34 0.94
CA LYS A 479 2.75 -44.20 0.25
C LYS A 479 2.85 -44.54 -1.24
N HIS A 480 3.93 -44.10 -1.88
CA HIS A 480 4.08 -44.15 -3.33
C HIS A 480 5.02 -45.26 -3.82
N GLY A 481 5.64 -46.04 -2.93
CA GLY A 481 6.42 -47.25 -3.27
C GLY A 481 7.91 -47.04 -3.57
N GLY A 482 8.52 -45.99 -3.02
CA GLY A 482 9.94 -45.64 -3.20
C GLY A 482 10.19 -44.27 -3.82
N LYS A 483 11.46 -43.86 -3.88
CA LYS A 483 11.86 -42.56 -4.46
C LYS A 483 11.60 -42.51 -5.96
N ASP A 484 12.02 -43.56 -6.68
CA ASP A 484 11.84 -43.63 -8.13
C ASP A 484 10.37 -43.71 -8.56
N SER A 485 9.49 -44.25 -7.70
CA SER A 485 8.05 -44.32 -7.98
C SER A 485 7.35 -43.01 -7.63
N LEU A 486 7.76 -42.32 -6.55
CA LEU A 486 7.32 -40.97 -6.25
C LEU A 486 7.78 -39.99 -7.32
N ASP A 487 9.02 -40.08 -7.78
CA ASP A 487 9.54 -39.24 -8.86
C ASP A 487 8.86 -39.61 -10.18
N ARG A 488 8.55 -40.89 -10.44
CA ARG A 488 7.69 -41.30 -11.57
C ARG A 488 6.24 -40.81 -11.42
N LEU A 489 5.70 -40.72 -10.21
CA LEU A 489 4.34 -40.23 -9.94
C LEU A 489 4.28 -38.72 -10.03
N ARG A 490 5.28 -38.01 -9.50
CA ARG A 490 5.50 -36.58 -9.71
C ARG A 490 5.72 -36.30 -11.16
N GLU A 491 6.51 -37.09 -11.87
CA GLU A 491 6.62 -36.97 -13.31
C GLU A 491 5.30 -37.31 -13.99
N ARG A 492 4.47 -38.24 -13.50
CA ARG A 492 3.15 -38.55 -14.07
C ARG A 492 2.11 -37.47 -13.79
N LEU A 493 2.07 -36.91 -12.59
CA LEU A 493 1.18 -35.84 -12.15
C LEU A 493 1.65 -34.49 -12.67
N SER A 494 2.96 -34.26 -12.70
CA SER A 494 3.55 -33.15 -13.42
C SER A 494 3.35 -33.37 -14.91
N ARG A 495 3.43 -34.59 -15.48
CA ARG A 495 3.05 -34.85 -16.89
C ARG A 495 1.55 -34.77 -17.11
N GLN A 496 0.66 -35.03 -16.14
CA GLN A 496 -0.78 -34.90 -16.25
C GLN A 496 -1.21 -33.45 -16.06
N GLN A 497 -0.63 -32.72 -15.11
CA GLN A 497 -0.78 -31.27 -14.97
C GLN A 497 -0.06 -30.54 -16.09
N LEU A 498 1.04 -31.07 -16.60
CA LEU A 498 1.70 -30.62 -17.81
C LEU A 498 0.90 -31.13 -18.99
N GLU A 499 0.15 -32.22 -19.01
CA GLU A 499 -0.71 -32.63 -20.15
C GLU A 499 -2.05 -31.90 -20.08
N GLU A 500 -2.51 -31.45 -18.93
CA GLU A 500 -3.64 -30.55 -18.75
C GLU A 500 -3.20 -29.14 -19.05
N ARG A 501 -2.06 -28.70 -18.50
CA ARG A 501 -1.42 -27.44 -18.89
C ARG A 501 -0.99 -27.47 -20.32
N THR A 502 -0.59 -28.59 -20.91
CA THR A 502 -0.18 -28.85 -22.31
C THR A 502 -1.31 -29.49 -23.08
N ASN A 503 -2.53 -29.56 -22.57
CA ASN A 503 -3.76 -29.64 -23.35
C ASN A 503 -4.33 -28.24 -23.40
N LEU A 504 -4.31 -27.46 -22.32
CA LEU A 504 -4.40 -25.99 -22.34
C LEU A 504 -3.27 -25.38 -23.16
N PHE A 505 -2.08 -25.96 -23.14
CA PHE A 505 -0.87 -25.48 -23.78
C PHE A 505 -0.62 -26.24 -25.07
N ASN A 506 -1.22 -27.38 -25.43
CA ASN A 506 -1.35 -27.90 -26.82
C ASN A 506 -2.57 -27.33 -27.52
N ILE A 507 -3.56 -26.84 -26.79
CA ILE A 507 -4.46 -25.79 -27.25
C ILE A 507 -3.63 -24.51 -27.46
N LYS A 508 -2.68 -24.14 -26.59
CA LYS A 508 -1.68 -23.04 -26.84
C LYS A 508 -0.44 -23.41 -27.70
N LYS A 509 -0.22 -24.67 -28.13
CA LYS A 509 1.00 -25.25 -28.78
C LYS A 509 0.66 -25.86 -30.13
N ALA A 510 -0.58 -26.20 -30.39
CA ALA A 510 -1.18 -25.95 -31.70
C ALA A 510 -1.09 -24.44 -32.03
N LEU A 511 -1.11 -23.59 -31.00
CA LEU A 511 -0.91 -22.13 -31.08
C LEU A 511 0.56 -21.67 -30.94
N LYS A 512 1.50 -22.59 -30.67
CA LYS A 512 2.91 -22.28 -30.43
C LYS A 512 3.72 -23.57 -30.25
N LYS A 513 3.85 -24.37 -31.31
CA LYS A 513 4.92 -25.36 -31.51
C LYS A 513 6.24 -24.57 -31.29
N LEU A 514 6.77 -24.33 -30.08
CA LEU A 514 7.36 -25.23 -29.06
C LEU A 514 8.18 -26.29 -29.76
N HIS A 515 9.50 -26.29 -29.69
CA HIS A 515 10.47 -25.37 -29.08
C HIS A 515 11.82 -25.95 -29.56
N GLY A 516 12.84 -25.13 -29.78
CA GLY A 516 14.24 -25.60 -29.83
C GLY A 516 15.12 -24.42 -29.42
N GLN A 517 15.71 -24.41 -28.22
CA GLN A 517 16.97 -25.10 -27.83
C GLN A 517 18.14 -24.54 -28.65
N SER A 518 19.23 -23.96 -28.15
CA SER A 518 19.97 -23.93 -26.87
C SER A 518 21.44 -24.03 -27.31
N THR A 519 22.28 -23.03 -27.04
CA THR A 519 23.74 -23.11 -26.78
C THR A 519 24.34 -21.73 -26.94
N MET A 520 24.75 -21.08 -25.85
CA MET A 520 25.74 -19.98 -25.83
C MET A 520 26.12 -19.66 -24.36
N GLU A 521 26.20 -20.71 -23.53
CA GLU A 521 26.65 -20.62 -22.13
C GLU A 521 28.18 -20.49 -22.00
N GLN A 522 28.93 -20.61 -23.10
CA GLN A 522 30.39 -20.66 -23.04
C GLN A 522 31.09 -19.33 -23.35
N GLU A 523 30.47 -18.39 -24.07
CA GLU A 523 31.13 -17.11 -24.41
C GLU A 523 30.87 -15.99 -23.38
N ARG A 524 29.77 -16.06 -22.61
CA ARG A 524 29.37 -14.99 -21.67
C ARG A 524 30.26 -14.87 -20.43
N MET A 525 31.01 -15.91 -20.08
CA MET A 525 31.90 -15.90 -18.91
C MET A 525 33.16 -15.05 -19.15
N GLU A 526 33.62 -14.94 -20.39
CA GLU A 526 34.80 -14.13 -20.73
C GLU A 526 34.45 -12.64 -20.87
N GLU A 527 33.21 -12.34 -21.31
CA GLU A 527 32.73 -10.95 -21.40
C GLU A 527 32.36 -10.35 -20.03
N TYR A 528 31.99 -11.19 -19.05
CA TYR A 528 31.63 -10.76 -17.69
C TYR A 528 32.80 -10.13 -16.93
N ASN A 529 34.00 -10.70 -17.08
CA ASN A 529 35.19 -10.22 -16.38
C ASN A 529 35.72 -8.88 -16.94
N ALA A 530 35.35 -8.51 -18.16
CA ALA A 530 35.77 -7.24 -18.78
C ALA A 530 34.89 -6.04 -18.40
N ARG A 531 33.72 -6.26 -17.77
CA ARG A 531 32.69 -5.22 -17.54
C ARG A 531 32.70 -4.58 -16.14
N LEU A 532 33.46 -5.11 -15.19
CA LEU A 532 33.45 -4.65 -13.79
C LEU A 532 34.15 -3.29 -13.56
N ASP A 533 34.93 -2.78 -14.52
CA ASP A 533 35.83 -1.63 -14.32
C ASP A 533 35.59 -0.40 -15.23
N ARG A 534 34.35 -0.08 -15.65
CA ARG A 534 34.12 1.14 -16.47
C ARG A 534 33.39 2.30 -15.76
N PRO A 535 33.87 3.55 -15.94
CA PRO A 535 33.20 4.76 -15.46
C PRO A 535 31.89 5.02 -16.19
N SER A 536 31.00 5.81 -15.57
CA SER A 536 29.62 6.11 -16.04
C SER A 536 29.57 6.55 -17.51
N GLU A 537 28.88 5.77 -18.35
CA GLU A 537 28.65 6.12 -19.76
C GLU A 537 27.71 7.31 -19.89
N SER A 538 28.13 8.34 -20.63
CA SER A 538 27.25 9.41 -21.08
C SER A 538 26.23 8.91 -22.13
N LEU A 539 25.09 9.59 -22.28
CA LEU A 539 24.05 9.23 -23.27
C LEU A 539 24.60 9.12 -24.71
N VAL A 540 25.63 9.92 -25.02
CA VAL A 540 26.32 9.94 -26.31
C VAL A 540 27.30 8.77 -26.48
N GLN A 541 27.82 8.21 -25.38
CA GLN A 541 28.73 7.05 -25.40
C GLN A 541 27.99 5.71 -25.45
N SER A 542 26.78 5.62 -24.90
CA SER A 542 25.99 4.39 -24.97
C SER A 542 25.50 4.11 -26.40
N LYS A 543 25.70 2.88 -26.89
CA LYS A 543 25.18 2.43 -28.20
C LYS A 543 23.67 2.67 -28.34
N ALA A 544 22.91 2.45 -27.26
CA ALA A 544 21.47 2.67 -27.24
C ALA A 544 21.11 4.17 -27.33
N GLY A 545 21.85 5.04 -26.64
CA GLY A 545 21.61 6.49 -26.67
C GLY A 545 21.89 7.13 -28.03
N ARG A 546 22.93 6.67 -28.74
CA ARG A 546 23.20 7.12 -30.13
C ARG A 546 22.11 6.71 -31.11
N ILE A 547 21.59 5.49 -30.97
CA ILE A 547 20.49 4.98 -31.81
C ILE A 547 19.22 5.82 -31.58
N VAL A 548 18.86 6.08 -30.32
CA VAL A 548 17.69 6.88 -29.96
C VAL A 548 17.82 8.32 -30.47
N LEU A 549 18.98 8.97 -30.30
CA LEU A 549 19.18 10.34 -30.77
C LEU A 549 19.14 10.44 -32.31
N THR A 550 19.61 9.40 -33.01
CA THR A 550 19.53 9.32 -34.47
C THR A 550 18.08 9.15 -34.93
N ALA A 551 17.28 8.33 -34.23
CA ALA A 551 15.86 8.17 -34.51
C ALA A 551 15.07 9.48 -34.34
N VAL A 552 15.34 10.21 -33.24
CA VAL A 552 14.74 11.54 -32.99
C VAL A 552 15.01 12.49 -34.15
N ALA A 553 16.23 12.53 -34.67
CA ALA A 553 16.61 13.41 -35.77
C ALA A 553 15.90 13.04 -37.09
N ILE A 554 15.81 11.74 -37.42
CA ILE A 554 15.15 11.25 -38.64
C ILE A 554 13.65 11.54 -38.58
N ASN A 555 13.00 11.26 -37.46
CA ASN A 555 11.55 11.48 -37.33
C ASN A 555 11.20 12.97 -37.29
N ALA A 556 12.07 13.82 -36.72
CA ALA A 556 11.90 15.27 -36.75
C ALA A 556 11.99 15.81 -38.19
N ALA A 557 12.92 15.30 -39.00
CA ALA A 557 13.03 15.66 -40.40
C ALA A 557 11.79 15.24 -41.20
N ASN A 558 11.30 14.01 -41.00
CA ASN A 558 10.07 13.51 -41.64
C ASN A 558 8.85 14.34 -41.25
N ALA A 559 8.68 14.68 -39.96
CA ALA A 559 7.58 15.51 -39.48
C ALA A 559 7.57 16.89 -40.17
N GLY A 560 8.75 17.51 -40.31
CA GLY A 560 8.91 18.77 -41.02
C GLY A 560 8.52 18.68 -42.51
N ILE A 561 9.00 17.64 -43.20
CA ILE A 561 8.68 17.42 -44.63
C ILE A 561 7.18 17.21 -44.83
N LYS A 562 6.53 16.40 -43.97
CA LYS A 562 5.08 16.16 -44.03
C LYS A 562 4.26 17.42 -43.74
N ALA A 563 4.68 18.23 -42.78
CA ALA A 563 4.01 19.50 -42.47
C ALA A 563 4.02 20.46 -43.66
N VAL A 564 5.15 20.57 -44.36
CA VAL A 564 5.26 21.37 -45.59
C VAL A 564 4.35 20.80 -46.68
N ALA A 565 4.33 19.48 -46.86
CA ALA A 565 3.48 18.81 -47.83
C ALA A 565 1.98 19.03 -47.57
N TRP A 566 1.55 18.92 -46.30
CA TRP A 566 0.17 19.21 -45.91
C TRP A 566 -0.20 20.67 -46.22
N TRP A 567 0.67 21.63 -45.87
CA TRP A 567 0.44 23.05 -46.15
C TRP A 567 0.15 23.33 -47.64
N PHE A 568 0.82 22.61 -48.53
CA PHE A 568 0.62 22.76 -49.98
C PHE A 568 -0.54 21.95 -50.56
N THR A 569 -0.95 20.85 -49.93
CA THR A 569 -1.91 19.87 -50.49
C THR A 569 -3.31 19.97 -49.89
N GLY A 570 -3.43 20.42 -48.63
CA GLY A 570 -4.71 20.53 -47.92
C GLY A 570 -5.40 19.19 -47.60
N SER A 571 -4.76 18.03 -47.82
CA SER A 571 -5.37 16.71 -47.59
C SER A 571 -5.57 16.40 -46.09
N HIS A 572 -6.71 15.80 -45.75
CA HIS A 572 -7.03 15.36 -44.39
C HIS A 572 -6.13 14.19 -43.93
N SER A 573 -5.84 13.22 -44.80
CA SER A 573 -4.87 12.16 -44.48
C SER A 573 -3.46 12.71 -44.31
N MET A 574 -3.05 13.70 -45.11
CA MET A 574 -1.73 14.32 -44.97
C MET A 574 -1.58 15.12 -43.67
N LEU A 575 -2.65 15.78 -43.21
CA LEU A 575 -2.70 16.41 -41.89
C LEU A 575 -2.57 15.37 -40.77
N GLY A 576 -3.35 14.29 -40.84
CA GLY A 576 -3.30 13.21 -39.85
C GLY A 576 -1.90 12.61 -39.72
N GLU A 577 -1.24 12.38 -40.86
CA GLU A 577 0.12 11.84 -40.93
C GLU A 577 1.18 12.83 -40.40
N THR A 578 0.96 14.13 -40.60
CA THR A 578 1.81 15.19 -40.04
C THR A 578 1.68 15.27 -38.52
N VAL A 579 0.45 15.28 -38.00
CA VAL A 579 0.18 15.30 -36.55
C VAL A 579 0.75 14.05 -35.88
N HIS A 580 0.61 12.89 -36.53
CA HIS A 580 1.19 11.64 -36.08
C HIS A 580 2.72 11.71 -35.97
N SER A 581 3.41 12.17 -37.03
CA SER A 581 4.87 12.30 -37.02
C SER A 581 5.36 13.33 -36.01
N LEU A 582 4.60 14.41 -35.77
CA LEU A 582 4.90 15.37 -34.72
C LEU A 582 4.74 14.74 -33.32
N ALA A 583 3.67 13.98 -33.08
CA ALA A 583 3.47 13.27 -31.82
C ALA A 583 4.61 12.28 -31.56
N ASP A 584 5.04 11.53 -32.58
CA ASP A 584 6.16 10.58 -32.51
C ASP A 584 7.47 11.27 -32.15
N THR A 585 7.77 12.43 -32.73
CA THR A 585 8.98 13.19 -32.34
C THR A 585 8.96 13.63 -30.88
N LEU A 586 7.82 14.09 -30.38
CA LEU A 586 7.66 14.45 -28.97
C LEU A 586 7.78 13.22 -28.06
N ASN A 587 7.22 12.09 -28.46
CA ASN A 587 7.32 10.82 -27.75
C ASN A 587 8.77 10.32 -27.66
N GLN A 588 9.54 10.42 -28.74
CA GLN A 588 10.94 10.01 -28.74
C GLN A 588 11.82 10.92 -27.87
N ILE A 589 11.51 12.21 -27.77
CA ILE A 589 12.16 13.11 -26.82
C ILE A 589 11.86 12.68 -25.38
N ILE A 590 10.60 12.33 -25.07
CA ILE A 590 10.20 11.83 -23.74
C ILE A 590 10.94 10.52 -23.40
N LEU A 591 11.04 9.60 -24.36
CA LEU A 591 11.78 8.34 -24.17
C LEU A 591 13.28 8.58 -24.00
N ALA A 592 13.88 9.49 -24.74
CA ALA A 592 15.29 9.86 -24.61
C ALA A 592 15.59 10.47 -23.24
N PHE A 593 14.71 11.36 -22.76
CA PHE A 593 14.79 11.93 -21.41
C PHE A 593 14.66 10.85 -20.33
N GLY A 594 13.65 9.98 -20.44
CA GLY A 594 13.45 8.88 -19.51
C GLY A 594 14.62 7.90 -19.47
N LEU A 595 15.21 7.59 -20.62
CA LEU A 595 16.42 6.77 -20.71
C LEU A 595 17.61 7.45 -20.02
N HIS A 596 17.83 8.75 -20.30
CA HIS A 596 18.89 9.52 -19.66
C HIS A 596 18.80 9.51 -18.14
N GLN A 597 17.61 9.79 -17.62
CA GLN A 597 17.39 9.89 -16.19
C GLN A 597 17.36 8.50 -15.53
N SER A 598 16.97 7.42 -16.25
CA SER A 598 17.03 6.05 -15.74
C SER A 598 18.46 5.53 -15.48
N LEU A 599 19.47 6.11 -16.14
CA LEU A 599 20.88 5.76 -15.98
C LEU A 599 21.53 6.43 -14.77
N GLN A 600 20.80 7.29 -14.04
CA GLN A 600 21.30 7.96 -12.85
C GLN A 600 21.56 6.98 -11.70
N ARG A 601 22.60 7.26 -10.90
CA ARG A 601 22.94 6.46 -9.73
C ARG A 601 21.89 6.64 -8.61
N PRO A 602 21.72 5.65 -7.73
CA PRO A 602 20.88 5.80 -6.53
C PRO A 602 21.33 6.97 -5.65
N ASP A 603 20.36 7.67 -5.07
CA ASP A 603 20.56 8.74 -4.08
C ASP A 603 19.76 8.44 -2.79
N GLU A 604 19.87 9.30 -1.78
CA GLU A 604 19.18 9.09 -0.49
C GLU A 604 17.65 9.09 -0.61
N THR A 605 17.09 9.77 -1.62
CA THR A 605 15.64 9.84 -1.86
C THR A 605 15.12 8.64 -2.66
N HIS A 606 15.96 8.08 -3.52
CA HIS A 606 15.69 6.92 -4.38
C HIS A 606 16.78 5.86 -4.17
N PRO A 607 16.72 5.09 -3.06
CA PRO A 607 17.79 4.16 -2.66
C PRO A 607 17.98 2.98 -3.63
N TYR A 608 16.96 2.66 -4.42
CA TYR A 608 17.01 1.64 -5.48
C TYR A 608 17.38 2.22 -6.86
N GLY A 609 17.65 3.52 -6.95
CA GLY A 609 17.96 4.24 -8.19
C GLY A 609 16.74 4.55 -9.05
N TYR A 610 17.02 5.08 -10.24
CA TYR A 610 16.01 5.62 -11.16
C TYR A 610 15.64 4.66 -12.30
N ALA A 611 16.05 3.39 -12.23
CA ALA A 611 15.75 2.40 -13.28
C ALA A 611 14.25 2.26 -13.64
N PRO A 612 13.29 2.34 -12.69
CA PRO A 612 11.86 2.30 -13.00
C PRO A 612 11.37 3.44 -13.88
N LEU A 613 12.10 4.56 -13.94
CA LEU A 613 11.70 5.74 -14.71
C LEU A 613 11.57 5.44 -16.22
N ARG A 614 12.29 4.44 -16.73
CA ARG A 614 12.15 3.97 -18.12
C ARG A 614 10.73 3.49 -18.43
N ASN A 615 10.07 2.82 -17.46
CA ASN A 615 8.68 2.39 -17.58
C ASN A 615 7.72 3.59 -17.46
N VAL A 616 8.05 4.58 -16.63
CA VAL A 616 7.24 5.81 -16.46
C VAL A 616 7.24 6.63 -17.75
N SER A 617 8.41 6.92 -18.33
CA SER A 617 8.52 7.67 -19.58
C SER A 617 7.84 6.96 -20.75
N SER A 618 7.94 5.62 -20.79
CA SER A 618 7.27 4.79 -21.79
C SER A 618 5.74 4.79 -21.62
N LEU A 619 5.23 4.80 -20.38
CA LEU A 619 3.81 4.95 -20.09
C LEU A 619 3.28 6.32 -20.53
N ILE A 620 4.01 7.40 -20.20
CA ILE A 620 3.65 8.77 -20.61
C ILE A 620 3.60 8.88 -22.13
N SER A 621 4.57 8.30 -22.84
CA SER A 621 4.59 8.23 -24.30
C SER A 621 3.37 7.48 -24.85
N GLY A 622 3.00 6.32 -24.29
CA GLY A 622 1.79 5.59 -24.71
C GLY A 622 0.51 6.41 -24.56
N VAL A 623 0.37 7.17 -23.47
CA VAL A 623 -0.75 8.10 -23.26
C VAL A 623 -0.70 9.26 -24.26
N GLY A 624 0.49 9.78 -24.57
CA GLY A 624 0.71 10.81 -25.60
C GLY A 624 0.27 10.35 -26.99
N ILE A 625 0.67 9.15 -27.43
CA ILE A 625 0.25 8.55 -28.71
C ILE A 625 -1.28 8.46 -28.80
N PHE A 626 -1.94 8.08 -27.70
CA PHE A 626 -3.40 7.96 -27.67
C PHE A 626 -4.10 9.32 -27.88
N PHE A 627 -3.77 10.32 -27.06
CA PHE A 627 -4.48 11.61 -27.10
C PHE A 627 -4.07 12.49 -28.28
N CYS A 628 -2.77 12.58 -28.59
CA CYS A 628 -2.28 13.45 -29.66
C CYS A 628 -2.37 12.78 -31.03
N GLY A 629 -2.13 11.47 -31.11
CA GLY A 629 -2.19 10.72 -32.37
C GLY A 629 -3.58 10.19 -32.67
N ALA A 630 -4.03 9.21 -31.87
CA ALA A 630 -5.24 8.44 -32.19
C ALA A 630 -6.53 9.27 -32.19
N VAL A 631 -6.76 10.10 -31.15
CA VAL A 631 -7.99 10.90 -31.03
C VAL A 631 -8.08 11.96 -32.14
N VAL A 632 -6.98 12.64 -32.46
CA VAL A 632 -6.97 13.69 -33.49
C VAL A 632 -7.18 13.08 -34.89
N ALA A 633 -6.47 12.00 -35.22
CA ALA A 633 -6.63 11.31 -36.51
C ALA A 633 -8.05 10.76 -36.68
N TRP A 634 -8.62 10.18 -35.63
CA TRP A 634 -9.99 9.68 -35.64
C TRP A 634 -11.02 10.81 -35.80
N TYR A 635 -10.86 11.91 -35.06
CA TYR A 635 -11.77 13.07 -35.12
C TYR A 635 -11.80 13.70 -36.52
N GLU A 636 -10.63 13.94 -37.13
CA GLU A 636 -10.54 14.50 -38.46
C GLU A 636 -11.06 13.53 -39.54
N GLY A 637 -10.83 12.22 -39.38
CA GLY A 637 -11.43 11.21 -40.26
C GLY A 637 -12.97 11.22 -40.20
N MET A 638 -13.54 11.30 -39.00
CA MET A 638 -15.00 11.41 -38.81
C MET A 638 -15.57 12.71 -39.38
N ARG A 639 -14.83 13.83 -39.24
CA ARG A 639 -15.19 15.12 -39.85
C ARG A 639 -15.17 15.04 -41.38
N GLY A 640 -14.18 14.38 -41.97
CA GLY A 640 -14.08 14.15 -43.41
C GLY A 640 -15.25 13.30 -43.95
N LEU A 641 -15.68 12.28 -43.20
CA LEU A 641 -16.85 11.45 -43.56
C LEU A 641 -18.18 12.21 -43.49
N SER A 642 -18.25 13.26 -42.67
CA SER A 642 -19.46 14.06 -42.44
C SER A 642 -19.70 15.16 -43.48
N GLY A 643 -18.89 15.23 -44.54
CA GLY A 643 -19.19 16.01 -45.75
C GLY A 643 -18.58 17.41 -45.85
N ALA A 644 -17.40 17.66 -45.24
CA ALA A 644 -16.84 19.01 -45.13
C ALA A 644 -15.54 19.30 -45.90
N ALA A 645 -15.18 18.54 -46.95
CA ALA A 645 -13.88 18.70 -47.61
C ALA A 645 -13.97 18.87 -49.14
N ASP A 646 -13.41 19.99 -49.63
CA ASP A 646 -13.06 20.17 -51.04
C ASP A 646 -11.98 19.14 -51.44
N GLY A 647 -12.06 18.62 -52.67
CA GLY A 647 -11.13 17.60 -53.17
C GLY A 647 -9.66 18.08 -53.15
N PRO A 648 -8.68 17.22 -52.83
CA PRO A 648 -7.30 17.66 -52.64
C PRO A 648 -6.72 18.27 -53.92
N HIS A 649 -6.03 19.41 -53.79
CA HIS A 649 -5.29 20.02 -54.89
C HIS A 649 -3.87 19.43 -54.93
N ASN A 650 -3.43 18.95 -56.11
CA ASN A 650 -2.09 18.41 -56.40
C ASN A 650 -1.67 17.14 -55.61
N LEU A 651 -2.39 16.01 -55.79
CA LEU A 651 -2.08 14.71 -55.17
C LEU A 651 -0.71 14.11 -55.57
N TYR A 652 -0.11 14.53 -56.67
CA TYR A 652 1.17 13.98 -57.15
C TYR A 652 2.31 14.20 -56.13
N TRP A 653 2.46 15.43 -55.63
CA TRP A 653 3.51 15.75 -54.65
C TRP A 653 3.26 15.10 -53.29
N ALA A 654 2.00 14.98 -52.88
CA ALA A 654 1.63 14.23 -51.68
C ALA A 654 2.09 12.76 -51.78
N MET A 655 1.82 12.10 -52.91
CA MET A 655 2.23 10.70 -53.12
C MET A 655 3.75 10.51 -53.16
N VAL A 656 4.51 11.44 -53.76
CA VAL A 656 5.99 11.40 -53.76
C VAL A 656 6.55 11.53 -52.34
N ILE A 657 6.00 12.45 -51.55
CA ILE A 657 6.45 12.70 -50.17
C ILE A 657 6.09 11.51 -49.26
N MET A 658 4.91 10.92 -49.42
CA MET A 658 4.52 9.70 -48.72
C MET A 658 5.41 8.51 -49.06
N GLY A 659 5.79 8.35 -50.33
CA GLY A 659 6.77 7.34 -50.75
C GLY A 659 8.15 7.55 -50.11
N GLY A 660 8.60 8.81 -50.01
CA GLY A 660 9.83 9.15 -49.29
C GLY A 660 9.76 8.83 -47.80
N SER A 661 8.62 9.11 -47.16
CA SER A 661 8.40 8.81 -45.75
C SER A 661 8.33 7.32 -45.47
N LEU A 662 7.70 6.55 -46.36
CA LEU A 662 7.63 5.10 -46.25
C LEU A 662 9.02 4.46 -46.28
N LEU A 663 9.93 5.01 -47.09
CA LEU A 663 11.33 4.56 -47.16
C LEU A 663 12.12 4.93 -45.90
N SER A 664 11.96 6.16 -45.39
CA SER A 664 12.69 6.62 -44.21
C SER A 664 12.20 5.95 -42.92
N GLU A 665 10.89 5.85 -42.71
CA GLU A 665 10.28 5.11 -41.59
C GLU A 665 10.48 3.59 -41.72
N GLY A 666 10.48 3.06 -42.95
CA GLY A 666 10.88 1.69 -43.20
C GLY A 666 12.31 1.41 -42.74
N ALA A 667 13.23 2.37 -42.92
CA ALA A 667 14.60 2.26 -42.46
C ALA A 667 14.73 2.31 -40.92
N THR A 668 13.97 3.19 -40.24
CA THR A 668 13.94 3.24 -38.76
C THR A 668 13.33 1.97 -38.18
N LEU A 669 12.22 1.48 -38.76
CA LEU A 669 11.59 0.21 -38.39
C LEU A 669 12.55 -0.96 -38.53
N ILE A 670 13.31 -1.05 -39.63
CA ILE A 670 14.31 -2.12 -39.82
C ILE A 670 15.41 -2.03 -38.75
N MET A 671 15.85 -0.83 -38.39
CA MET A 671 16.83 -0.63 -37.32
C MET A 671 16.28 -1.07 -35.96
N ALA A 672 15.06 -0.66 -35.61
CA ALA A 672 14.38 -1.04 -34.38
C ALA A 672 14.11 -2.54 -34.31
N LEU A 673 13.65 -3.15 -35.41
CA LEU A 673 13.44 -4.60 -35.53
C LEU A 673 14.74 -5.37 -35.36
N ARG A 674 15.83 -4.95 -36.01
CA ARG A 674 17.15 -5.60 -35.85
C ARG A 674 17.63 -5.49 -34.42
N HIS A 675 17.45 -4.34 -33.77
CA HIS A 675 17.83 -4.17 -32.38
C HIS A 675 17.01 -5.07 -31.45
N ALA A 676 15.68 -5.08 -31.60
CA ALA A 676 14.78 -5.94 -30.82
C ALA A 676 15.06 -7.44 -31.08
N GLN A 677 15.39 -7.82 -32.31
CA GLN A 677 15.79 -9.19 -32.64
C GLN A 677 17.13 -9.57 -31.99
N GLN A 678 18.11 -8.66 -31.99
CA GLN A 678 19.38 -8.89 -31.31
C GLN A 678 19.22 -9.07 -29.80
N GLU A 679 18.40 -8.24 -29.15
CA GLU A 679 18.13 -8.38 -27.71
C GLU A 679 17.28 -9.62 -27.39
N ALA A 680 16.27 -9.93 -28.21
CA ALA A 680 15.50 -11.17 -28.08
C ALA A 680 16.38 -12.42 -28.23
N ALA A 681 17.32 -12.38 -29.18
CA ALA A 681 18.30 -13.44 -29.39
C ALA A 681 19.24 -13.59 -28.19
N ARG A 682 19.72 -12.49 -27.59
CA ARG A 682 20.54 -12.53 -26.35
C ARG A 682 19.81 -13.17 -25.17
N MET A 683 18.49 -13.00 -25.11
CA MET A 683 17.65 -13.53 -24.06
C MET A 683 17.10 -14.94 -24.37
N ASN A 684 17.45 -15.53 -25.52
CA ASN A 684 16.91 -16.81 -26.00
C ASN A 684 15.38 -16.86 -26.02
N ILE A 685 14.74 -15.73 -26.32
CA ILE A 685 13.29 -15.63 -26.45
C ILE A 685 12.91 -15.19 -27.85
N SER A 686 11.70 -15.54 -28.28
CA SER A 686 11.17 -15.05 -29.55
C SER A 686 10.92 -13.53 -29.50
N LEU A 687 11.06 -12.85 -30.64
CA LEU A 687 10.74 -11.41 -30.76
C LEU A 687 9.33 -11.09 -30.23
N ARG A 688 8.35 -11.95 -30.51
CA ARG A 688 6.99 -11.80 -29.97
C ARG A 688 6.94 -11.87 -28.45
N GLN A 689 7.69 -12.78 -27.84
CA GLN A 689 7.78 -12.86 -26.37
C GLN A 689 8.48 -11.63 -25.80
N PHE A 690 9.54 -11.15 -26.44
CA PHE A 690 10.25 -9.94 -26.05
C PHE A 690 9.31 -8.71 -26.01
N VAL A 691 8.53 -8.51 -27.08
CA VAL A 691 7.58 -7.40 -27.20
C VAL A 691 6.43 -7.52 -26.20
N VAL A 692 5.81 -8.69 -26.06
CA VAL A 692 4.66 -8.89 -25.16
C VAL A 692 5.06 -8.86 -23.68
N ALA A 693 6.25 -9.34 -23.35
CA ALA A 693 6.71 -9.37 -21.96
C ALA A 693 7.11 -7.99 -21.45
N GLY A 694 7.54 -7.08 -22.34
CA GLY A 694 7.90 -5.71 -21.95
C GLY A 694 9.27 -5.60 -21.27
N TYR A 695 10.23 -6.50 -21.59
CA TYR A 695 11.55 -6.50 -20.93
C TYR A 695 12.33 -5.21 -21.14
N ASP A 696 12.26 -4.66 -22.36
CA ASP A 696 12.75 -3.33 -22.68
C ASP A 696 11.57 -2.44 -23.11
N PRO A 697 11.06 -1.58 -22.21
CA PRO A 697 9.93 -0.71 -22.50
C PRO A 697 10.25 0.33 -23.58
N SER A 698 11.47 0.91 -23.61
CA SER A 698 11.82 1.94 -24.59
C SER A 698 11.94 1.34 -25.99
N THR A 699 12.60 0.20 -26.11
CA THR A 699 12.76 -0.48 -27.40
C THR A 699 11.42 -0.99 -27.93
N ASN A 700 10.55 -1.48 -27.03
CA ASN A 700 9.22 -1.92 -27.43
C ASN A 700 8.32 -0.77 -27.89
N VAL A 701 8.38 0.41 -27.24
CA VAL A 701 7.60 1.57 -27.72
C VAL A 701 8.08 2.02 -29.08
N VAL A 702 9.38 2.24 -29.26
CA VAL A 702 9.94 2.68 -30.56
C VAL A 702 9.57 1.69 -31.67
N LEU A 703 9.67 0.38 -31.41
CA LEU A 703 9.30 -0.63 -32.40
C LEU A 703 7.80 -0.61 -32.75
N MET A 704 6.92 -0.47 -31.75
CA MET A 704 5.48 -0.44 -31.98
C MET A 704 5.03 0.86 -32.66
N GLU A 705 5.70 1.97 -32.36
CA GLU A 705 5.51 3.28 -32.99
C GLU A 705 5.93 3.23 -34.46
N ASP A 706 7.17 2.84 -34.77
CA ASP A 706 7.66 2.73 -36.15
C ASP A 706 6.82 1.74 -36.98
N LEU A 707 6.32 0.66 -36.37
CA LEU A 707 5.43 -0.30 -37.03
C LEU A 707 4.05 0.31 -37.32
N ALA A 708 3.52 1.11 -36.38
CA ALA A 708 2.26 1.83 -36.56
C ALA A 708 2.39 2.92 -37.62
N ALA A 709 3.51 3.64 -37.67
CA ALA A 709 3.81 4.68 -38.64
C ALA A 709 3.89 4.12 -40.06
N VAL A 710 4.68 3.07 -40.29
CA VAL A 710 4.77 2.41 -41.62
C VAL A 710 3.42 1.86 -42.08
N ALA A 711 2.66 1.24 -41.17
CA ALA A 711 1.31 0.78 -41.48
C ALA A 711 0.35 1.95 -41.76
N GLY A 712 0.45 3.04 -41.00
CA GLY A 712 -0.32 4.27 -41.15
C GLY A 712 -0.08 4.94 -42.49
N VAL A 713 1.19 5.18 -42.86
CA VAL A 713 1.61 5.72 -44.16
C VAL A 713 1.11 4.84 -45.30
N THR A 714 1.15 3.52 -45.14
CA THR A 714 0.63 2.58 -46.14
C THR A 714 -0.88 2.73 -46.33
N VAL A 715 -1.64 2.79 -45.23
CA VAL A 715 -3.10 2.99 -45.24
C VAL A 715 -3.46 4.35 -45.84
N ALA A 716 -2.75 5.41 -45.47
CA ALA A 716 -2.93 6.75 -46.01
C ALA A 716 -2.61 6.82 -47.51
N THR A 717 -1.53 6.15 -47.95
CA THR A 717 -1.16 6.08 -49.38
C THR A 717 -2.24 5.37 -50.21
N VAL A 718 -2.78 4.26 -49.70
CA VAL A 718 -3.89 3.54 -50.35
C VAL A 718 -5.17 4.38 -50.36
N GLY A 719 -5.51 5.03 -49.24
CA GLY A 719 -6.69 5.91 -49.12
C GLY A 719 -6.65 7.09 -50.09
N MET A 720 -5.52 7.80 -50.13
CA MET A 720 -5.29 8.90 -51.09
C MET A 720 -5.27 8.41 -52.54
N GLY A 721 -4.64 7.27 -52.82
CA GLY A 721 -4.59 6.69 -54.17
C GLY A 721 -5.98 6.27 -54.69
N LEU A 722 -6.82 5.70 -53.82
CA LEU A 722 -8.21 5.37 -54.15
C LEU A 722 -9.07 6.64 -54.30
N SER A 723 -8.83 7.67 -53.50
CA SER A 723 -9.50 8.96 -53.66
C SER A 723 -9.12 9.63 -54.98
N ALA A 724 -7.84 9.55 -55.38
CA ALA A 724 -7.35 10.04 -56.67
C ALA A 724 -8.02 9.34 -57.86
N TRP A 725 -8.24 8.03 -57.74
CA TRP A 725 -8.83 7.21 -58.81
C TRP A 725 -10.35 7.34 -58.89
N THR A 726 -11.04 7.42 -57.75
CA THR A 726 -12.51 7.48 -57.68
C THR A 726 -13.07 8.89 -57.79
N GLY A 727 -12.26 9.93 -57.54
CA GLY A 727 -12.70 11.33 -57.54
C GLY A 727 -13.53 11.74 -56.32
N HIS A 728 -13.70 10.86 -55.34
CA HIS A 728 -14.44 11.12 -54.10
C HIS A 728 -13.50 11.16 -52.88
N ALA A 729 -13.78 12.02 -51.90
CA ALA A 729 -12.95 12.19 -50.69
C ALA A 729 -13.18 11.12 -49.60
N TYR A 730 -14.22 10.30 -49.72
CA TYR A 730 -14.58 9.28 -48.73
C TYR A 730 -13.49 8.23 -48.43
N PRO A 731 -12.76 7.68 -49.43
CA PRO A 731 -11.68 6.72 -49.17
C PRO A 731 -10.52 7.30 -48.35
N ASP A 732 -10.25 8.59 -48.51
CA ASP A 732 -9.21 9.31 -47.75
C ASP A 732 -9.62 9.46 -46.27
N ALA A 733 -10.86 9.92 -46.05
CA ALA A 733 -11.42 10.07 -44.70
C ALA A 733 -11.56 8.73 -43.95
N ALA A 734 -11.92 7.65 -44.66
CA ALA A 734 -11.95 6.30 -44.09
C ALA A 734 -10.54 5.82 -43.68
N GLY A 735 -9.52 6.15 -44.46
CA GLY A 735 -8.11 5.89 -44.12
C GLY A 735 -7.70 6.53 -42.80
N ALA A 736 -8.05 7.80 -42.59
CA ALA A 736 -7.76 8.51 -41.34
C ALA A 736 -8.42 7.86 -40.10
N VAL A 737 -9.66 7.37 -40.22
CA VAL A 737 -10.33 6.64 -39.13
C VAL A 737 -9.62 5.31 -38.81
N VAL A 738 -9.19 4.57 -39.84
CA VAL A 738 -8.44 3.31 -39.66
C VAL A 738 -7.11 3.56 -38.96
N ILE A 739 -6.40 4.64 -39.31
CA ILE A 739 -5.15 5.05 -38.65
C ILE A 739 -5.40 5.39 -37.18
N GLY A 740 -6.46 6.15 -36.87
CA GLY A 740 -6.83 6.46 -35.48
C GLY A 740 -7.08 5.20 -34.63
N CYS A 741 -7.80 4.21 -35.18
CA CYS A 741 -8.03 2.93 -34.51
C CYS A 741 -6.75 2.11 -34.33
N LEU A 742 -5.85 2.09 -35.33
CA LEU A 742 -4.55 1.43 -35.25
C LEU A 742 -3.70 2.00 -34.10
N LEU A 743 -3.59 3.34 -34.04
CA LEU A 743 -2.84 4.04 -32.99
C LEU A 743 -3.44 3.82 -31.61
N ALA A 744 -4.78 3.82 -31.48
CA ALA A 744 -5.44 3.51 -30.22
C ALA A 744 -5.13 2.09 -29.72
N GLY A 745 -5.09 1.10 -30.62
CA GLY A 745 -4.74 -0.28 -30.30
C GLY A 745 -3.28 -0.42 -29.82
N VAL A 746 -2.35 0.23 -30.51
CA VAL A 746 -0.92 0.23 -30.17
C VAL A 746 -0.68 0.95 -28.83
N ALA A 747 -1.29 2.13 -28.64
CA ALA A 747 -1.20 2.88 -27.39
C ALA A 747 -1.77 2.08 -26.21
N GLY A 748 -2.93 1.44 -26.37
CA GLY A 748 -3.52 0.58 -25.34
C GLY A 748 -2.61 -0.61 -24.96
N PHE A 749 -1.92 -1.20 -25.93
CA PHE A 749 -0.93 -2.24 -25.69
C PHE A 749 0.29 -1.72 -24.90
N ILE A 750 0.83 -0.55 -25.27
CA ILE A 750 1.96 0.09 -24.58
C ILE A 750 1.59 0.46 -23.14
N VAL A 751 0.42 1.06 -22.93
CA VAL A 751 -0.07 1.46 -21.59
C VAL A 751 -0.22 0.23 -20.70
N ARG A 752 -0.87 -0.84 -21.19
CA ARG A 752 -1.08 -2.07 -20.42
C ARG A 752 0.23 -2.75 -20.05
N THR A 753 1.19 -2.85 -20.98
CA THR A 753 2.47 -3.54 -20.74
C THR A 753 3.34 -2.78 -19.72
N ASN A 754 3.41 -1.46 -19.82
CA ASN A 754 4.19 -0.61 -18.90
C ASN A 754 3.55 -0.46 -17.52
N ALA A 755 2.22 -0.33 -17.43
CA ALA A 755 1.52 -0.27 -16.15
C ALA A 755 1.79 -1.53 -15.30
N GLN A 756 1.79 -2.71 -15.93
CA GLN A 756 2.14 -3.95 -15.22
C GLN A 756 3.59 -4.00 -14.76
N ALA A 757 4.53 -3.38 -15.49
CA ALA A 757 5.93 -3.30 -15.07
C ALA A 757 6.11 -2.38 -13.85
N LEU A 758 5.35 -1.28 -13.78
CA LEU A 758 5.33 -0.34 -12.65
C LEU A 758 4.74 -0.94 -11.36
N ILE A 759 3.77 -1.86 -11.49
CA ILE A 759 3.17 -2.57 -10.35
C ILE A 759 4.17 -3.55 -9.70
N GLY A 760 5.26 -3.89 -10.38
CA GLY A 760 6.30 -4.78 -9.87
C GLY A 760 5.95 -6.26 -10.12
N LYS A 761 6.22 -6.73 -11.33
CA LYS A 761 6.07 -8.16 -11.67
C LYS A 761 7.03 -9.02 -10.85
N SER A 762 6.52 -10.15 -10.35
CA SER A 762 7.38 -11.15 -9.73
C SER A 762 8.20 -11.89 -10.79
N VAL A 763 9.42 -12.29 -10.39
CA VAL A 763 10.31 -13.14 -11.18
C VAL A 763 9.60 -14.47 -11.53
N PRO A 764 9.83 -15.05 -12.73
CA PRO A 764 9.22 -16.32 -13.12
C PRO A 764 9.40 -17.40 -12.06
N ALA A 765 8.36 -18.22 -11.83
CA ALA A 765 8.35 -19.23 -10.78
C ALA A 765 9.57 -20.16 -10.82
N GLN A 766 10.04 -20.54 -12.01
CA GLN A 766 11.22 -21.40 -12.17
C GLN A 766 12.52 -20.74 -11.66
N GLN A 767 12.71 -19.45 -11.91
CA GLN A 767 13.88 -18.69 -11.47
C GLN A 767 13.79 -18.40 -9.97
N ARG A 768 12.60 -18.08 -9.45
CA ARG A 768 12.35 -18.00 -8.00
C ARG A 768 12.64 -19.34 -7.29
N ASP A 769 12.18 -20.46 -7.85
CA ASP A 769 12.41 -21.79 -7.27
C ASP A 769 13.88 -22.22 -7.40
N ALA A 770 14.63 -21.68 -8.36
CA ALA A 770 16.08 -21.83 -8.43
C ALA A 770 16.78 -21.01 -7.33
N MET A 771 16.38 -19.76 -7.11
CA MET A 771 16.88 -18.93 -6.00
C MET A 771 16.60 -19.58 -4.63
N LEU A 772 15.41 -20.13 -4.43
CA LEU A 772 15.05 -20.91 -3.25
C LEU A 772 15.98 -22.11 -3.04
N ARG A 773 16.28 -22.85 -4.10
CA ARG A 773 17.21 -23.99 -4.03
C ARG A 773 18.62 -23.56 -3.65
N VAL A 774 19.09 -22.38 -4.06
CA VAL A 774 20.38 -21.85 -3.63
C VAL A 774 20.39 -21.60 -2.13
N MET A 775 19.34 -20.96 -1.61
CA MET A 775 19.20 -20.73 -0.17
C MET A 775 19.12 -22.04 0.63
N GLU A 776 18.33 -23.01 0.16
CA GLU A 776 18.16 -24.33 0.81
C GLU A 776 19.42 -25.20 0.78
N ARG A 777 20.41 -24.93 -0.10
CA ARG A 777 21.69 -25.67 -0.12
C ARG A 777 22.55 -25.42 1.11
N HIS A 778 22.38 -24.28 1.79
CA HIS A 778 23.16 -23.96 2.98
C HIS A 778 22.63 -24.74 4.19
N LYS A 779 23.46 -25.58 4.83
CA LYS A 779 22.98 -26.44 5.94
C LYS A 779 22.51 -25.66 7.17
N VAL A 780 22.91 -24.39 7.29
CA VAL A 780 22.47 -23.48 8.36
C VAL A 780 21.00 -23.07 8.16
N VAL A 781 20.49 -23.14 6.93
CA VAL A 781 19.10 -22.83 6.60
C VAL A 781 18.21 -24.04 6.88
N ARG A 782 17.38 -23.90 7.90
CA ARG A 782 16.37 -24.87 8.29
C ARG A 782 15.16 -24.85 7.35
N GLY A 783 14.79 -23.66 6.88
CA GLY A 783 13.71 -23.45 5.91
C GLY A 783 13.68 -22.02 5.39
N VAL A 784 13.10 -21.83 4.21
CA VAL A 784 12.85 -20.51 3.62
C VAL A 784 11.35 -20.28 3.53
N TYR A 785 10.91 -19.17 4.10
CA TYR A 785 9.54 -18.69 4.15
C TYR A 785 9.42 -17.37 3.35
N ASP A 786 8.21 -17.10 2.86
CA ASP A 786 7.84 -15.88 2.12
C ASP A 786 8.88 -15.30 1.13
N CYS A 787 9.39 -16.13 0.22
CA CYS A 787 10.33 -15.67 -0.80
C CYS A 787 9.63 -14.88 -1.91
N LYS A 788 9.87 -13.57 -1.94
CA LYS A 788 9.38 -12.61 -2.93
C LYS A 788 10.53 -12.08 -3.76
N ALA A 789 10.49 -12.32 -5.06
CA ALA A 789 11.44 -11.77 -6.00
C ALA A 789 10.68 -10.87 -7.00
N THR A 790 11.03 -9.58 -7.04
CA THR A 790 10.36 -8.55 -7.85
C THR A 790 11.35 -7.91 -8.80
N VAL A 791 10.93 -7.73 -10.06
CA VAL A 791 11.74 -7.06 -11.09
C VAL A 791 11.63 -5.54 -10.94
N LEU A 792 12.76 -4.88 -10.73
CA LEU A 792 12.95 -3.43 -10.68
C LEU A 792 13.74 -2.99 -11.93
N GLY A 793 13.04 -2.89 -13.05
CA GLY A 793 13.65 -2.58 -14.35
C GLY A 793 14.62 -3.69 -14.79
N THR A 794 15.92 -3.39 -14.79
CA THR A 794 16.99 -4.36 -15.15
C THR A 794 17.56 -5.13 -13.95
N SER A 795 17.10 -4.83 -12.74
CA SER A 795 17.57 -5.46 -11.51
C SER A 795 16.44 -6.22 -10.82
N VAL A 796 16.79 -7.22 -10.02
CA VAL A 796 15.85 -7.98 -9.19
C VAL A 796 16.07 -7.63 -7.73
N ARG A 797 14.97 -7.37 -7.02
CA ARG A 797 14.93 -7.34 -5.56
C ARG A 797 14.41 -8.66 -5.06
N LEU A 798 15.20 -9.31 -4.24
CA LEU A 798 14.87 -10.54 -3.54
C LEU A 798 14.65 -10.21 -2.07
N LYS A 799 13.47 -10.55 -1.56
CA LYS A 799 13.17 -10.59 -0.13
C LYS A 799 12.82 -12.02 0.24
N ALA A 800 13.44 -12.56 1.28
CA ALA A 800 13.13 -13.90 1.78
C ALA A 800 13.27 -13.92 3.30
N GLU A 801 12.38 -14.66 3.96
CA GLU A 801 12.48 -14.95 5.38
C GLU A 801 13.13 -16.32 5.55
N VAL A 802 14.16 -16.42 6.37
CA VAL A 802 14.99 -17.61 6.51
C VAL A 802 14.98 -18.05 7.97
N ASP A 803 14.58 -19.29 8.21
CA ASP A 803 14.72 -19.92 9.53
C ASP A 803 16.08 -20.59 9.61
N ILE A 804 16.82 -20.22 10.65
CA ILE A 804 18.20 -20.60 10.85
C ILE A 804 18.29 -21.67 11.94
N ASP A 805 18.98 -22.76 11.63
CA ASP A 805 19.22 -23.80 12.62
C ASP A 805 20.30 -23.37 13.62
N GLY A 806 19.86 -22.90 14.79
CA GLY A 806 20.76 -22.51 15.88
C GLY A 806 21.72 -23.61 16.33
N ALA A 807 21.36 -24.90 16.19
CA ALA A 807 22.26 -26.00 16.55
C ALA A 807 23.40 -26.14 15.53
N VAL A 808 23.08 -26.08 14.24
CA VAL A 808 24.09 -26.13 13.15
C VAL A 808 24.96 -24.88 13.18
N LEU A 809 24.37 -23.71 13.46
CA LEU A 809 25.09 -22.46 13.66
C LEU A 809 26.07 -22.54 14.84
N THR A 810 25.63 -23.10 15.96
CA THR A 810 26.49 -23.32 17.14
C THR A 810 27.59 -24.33 16.83
N MET A 811 27.31 -25.39 16.07
CA MET A 811 28.36 -26.31 15.62
C MET A 811 29.41 -25.60 14.77
N ARG A 812 28.99 -24.73 13.84
CA ARG A 812 29.90 -23.90 13.03
C ARG A 812 30.72 -22.94 13.89
N TYR A 813 30.13 -22.40 14.96
CA TYR A 813 30.88 -21.65 15.97
C TYR A 813 31.91 -22.51 16.71
N LEU A 814 31.54 -23.72 17.12
CA LEU A 814 32.41 -24.63 17.84
C LEU A 814 33.61 -25.10 17.00
N GLU A 815 33.53 -25.09 15.66
CA GLU A 815 34.70 -25.31 14.79
C GLU A 815 35.78 -24.23 14.93
N THR A 816 35.38 -23.01 15.32
CA THR A 816 36.32 -21.90 15.56
C THR A 816 36.96 -21.97 16.95
N GLN A 817 36.43 -22.80 17.85
CA GLN A 817 36.84 -22.92 19.23
C GLN A 817 37.61 -24.23 19.48
N GLN A 818 38.56 -24.21 20.41
CA GLN A 818 39.26 -25.42 20.84
C GLN A 818 38.47 -26.07 22.00
N PRO A 819 37.97 -27.32 21.87
CA PRO A 819 37.18 -27.97 22.90
C PRO A 819 37.88 -28.02 24.27
N GLY A 820 39.20 -28.22 24.27
CA GLY A 820 40.01 -28.25 25.49
C GLY A 820 40.09 -26.90 26.22
N LYS A 821 40.16 -25.78 25.47
CA LYS A 821 40.13 -24.43 26.05
C LYS A 821 38.74 -24.06 26.54
N LEU A 822 37.70 -24.43 25.79
CA LEU A 822 36.32 -24.21 26.20
C LEU A 822 36.01 -24.94 27.52
N LEU A 823 36.48 -26.19 27.65
CA LEU A 823 36.33 -26.96 28.88
C LEU A 823 37.09 -26.34 30.07
N GLN A 824 38.29 -25.79 29.83
CA GLN A 824 39.05 -25.06 30.85
C GLN A 824 38.35 -23.76 31.25
N GLU A 825 37.81 -22.99 30.30
CA GLU A 825 37.02 -21.80 30.55
C GLU A 825 35.78 -22.13 31.39
N ILE A 826 35.06 -23.22 31.08
CA ILE A 826 33.89 -23.67 31.84
C ILE A 826 34.27 -24.10 33.27
N LYS A 827 35.38 -24.82 33.43
CA LYS A 827 35.87 -25.26 34.76
C LYS A 827 36.37 -24.11 35.64
N ALA A 828 36.74 -22.99 35.04
CA ALA A 828 37.23 -21.80 35.74
C ALA A 828 36.10 -20.85 36.21
N ILE A 829 34.84 -21.19 35.95
CA ILE A 829 33.69 -20.38 36.40
C ILE A 829 33.35 -20.75 37.84
N GLU A 830 33.65 -19.85 38.77
CA GLU A 830 33.34 -20.01 40.19
C GLU A 830 32.25 -19.04 40.68
N THR A 831 32.00 -17.97 39.92
CA THR A 831 31.07 -16.89 40.30
C THR A 831 29.96 -16.66 39.26
N GLU A 832 28.80 -16.19 39.71
CA GLU A 832 27.65 -15.89 38.85
C GLU A 832 27.97 -14.83 37.78
N GLN A 833 28.78 -13.82 38.13
CA GLN A 833 29.22 -12.78 37.19
C GLN A 833 30.12 -13.35 36.06
N GLN A 834 30.96 -14.33 36.37
CA GLN A 834 31.79 -15.00 35.35
C GLN A 834 30.94 -15.87 34.43
N ALA A 835 29.91 -16.53 34.95
CA ALA A 835 28.95 -17.31 34.14
C ALA A 835 28.19 -16.41 33.15
N LEU A 836 27.72 -15.25 33.62
CA LEU A 836 27.06 -14.26 32.75
C LEU A 836 28.01 -13.74 31.66
N LYS A 837 29.26 -13.41 32.02
CA LYS A 837 30.27 -12.94 31.06
C LYS A 837 30.64 -14.00 30.02
N PHE A 838 30.70 -15.27 30.42
CA PHE A 838 30.90 -16.40 29.52
C PHE A 838 29.74 -16.52 28.51
N LEU A 839 28.49 -16.50 28.98
CA LEU A 839 27.30 -16.55 28.13
C LEU A 839 27.23 -15.37 27.16
N MET A 840 27.55 -14.16 27.61
CA MET A 840 27.59 -12.96 26.75
C MET A 840 28.66 -13.09 25.66
N LYS A 841 29.89 -13.49 26.01
CA LYS A 841 31.00 -13.70 25.05
C LYS A 841 30.63 -14.72 23.98
N HIS A 842 30.05 -15.85 24.35
CA HIS A 842 29.68 -16.89 23.39
C HIS A 842 28.43 -16.52 22.59
N GLY A 843 27.45 -15.84 23.20
CA GLY A 843 26.27 -15.32 22.51
C GLY A 843 26.61 -14.31 21.42
N GLU A 844 27.48 -13.34 21.71
CA GLU A 844 27.97 -12.35 20.74
C GLU A 844 28.68 -13.01 19.54
N ASN A 845 29.54 -13.99 19.80
CA ASN A 845 30.27 -14.68 18.73
C ASN A 845 29.35 -15.56 17.85
N ILE A 846 28.31 -16.17 18.43
CA ILE A 846 27.30 -16.90 17.65
C ILE A 846 26.52 -15.93 16.75
N THR A 847 26.15 -14.74 17.24
CA THR A 847 25.51 -13.72 16.40
C THR A 847 26.43 -13.18 15.31
N ASN A 848 27.73 -13.07 15.55
CA ASN A 848 28.69 -12.67 14.51
C ASN A 848 28.81 -13.72 13.39
N ILE A 849 28.79 -15.01 13.76
CA ILE A 849 28.80 -16.10 12.77
C ILE A 849 27.49 -16.13 11.98
N LEU A 850 26.36 -15.84 12.60
CA LEU A 850 25.09 -15.69 11.90
C LEU A 850 25.17 -14.63 10.80
N GLY A 851 25.75 -13.47 11.09
CA GLY A 851 26.00 -12.44 10.09
C GLY A 851 26.90 -12.91 8.95
N ALA A 852 27.95 -13.68 9.25
CA ALA A 852 28.82 -14.27 8.24
C ALA A 852 28.09 -15.28 7.34
N GLU A 853 27.18 -16.09 7.91
CA GLU A 853 26.36 -17.03 7.13
C GLU A 853 25.43 -16.32 6.16
N ILE A 854 24.78 -15.24 6.60
CA ILE A 854 23.90 -14.45 5.76
C ILE A 854 24.67 -13.86 4.59
N ASN A 855 25.86 -13.30 4.84
CA ASN A 855 26.73 -12.78 3.80
C ASN A 855 27.15 -13.85 2.77
N GLU A 856 27.43 -15.07 3.21
CA GLU A 856 27.75 -16.21 2.32
C GLU A 856 26.54 -16.65 1.48
N ILE A 857 25.34 -16.66 2.07
CA ILE A 857 24.10 -16.95 1.36
C ILE A 857 23.85 -15.87 0.30
N GLU A 858 23.98 -14.59 0.66
CA GLU A 858 23.85 -13.47 -0.28
C GLU A 858 24.87 -13.54 -1.41
N ALA A 859 26.14 -13.84 -1.10
CA ALA A 859 27.20 -13.97 -2.09
C ALA A 859 26.93 -15.13 -3.05
N SER A 860 26.41 -16.26 -2.53
CA SER A 860 26.03 -17.42 -3.34
C SER A 860 24.87 -17.10 -4.28
N ILE A 861 23.87 -16.34 -3.82
CA ILE A 861 22.77 -15.86 -4.65
C ILE A 861 23.28 -14.90 -5.73
N LYS A 862 24.09 -13.89 -5.38
CA LYS A 862 24.64 -12.93 -6.35
C LYS A 862 25.53 -13.59 -7.39
N LYS A 863 26.23 -14.66 -7.02
CA LYS A 863 27.09 -15.43 -7.92
C LYS A 863 26.29 -16.26 -8.94
N GLU A 864 25.20 -16.91 -8.51
CA GLU A 864 24.33 -17.68 -9.41
C GLU A 864 23.34 -16.80 -10.19
N PHE A 865 22.93 -15.66 -9.61
CA PHE A 865 21.95 -14.73 -10.18
C PHE A 865 22.46 -13.28 -10.13
N PRO A 866 23.30 -12.85 -11.09
CA PRO A 866 23.88 -11.51 -11.10
C PRO A 866 22.86 -10.39 -11.31
N GLU A 867 21.66 -10.71 -11.82
CA GLU A 867 20.53 -9.77 -11.88
C GLU A 867 19.98 -9.37 -10.50
N VAL A 868 20.22 -10.17 -9.45
CA VAL A 868 19.75 -9.88 -8.08
C VAL A 868 20.71 -8.90 -7.42
N LYS A 869 20.35 -7.61 -7.42
CA LYS A 869 21.18 -6.55 -6.82
C LYS A 869 20.83 -6.27 -5.37
N HIS A 870 19.56 -6.42 -5.02
CA HIS A 870 19.05 -6.12 -3.69
C HIS A 870 18.55 -7.41 -3.06
N ILE A 871 19.21 -7.84 -1.99
CA ILE A 871 18.83 -9.02 -1.23
C ILE A 871 18.49 -8.55 0.18
N ASP A 872 17.35 -9.03 0.68
CA ASP A 872 16.84 -8.75 2.00
C ASP A 872 16.49 -10.10 2.64
N LEU A 873 17.40 -10.61 3.46
CA LEU A 873 17.24 -11.88 4.19
C LEU A 873 16.83 -11.57 5.63
N GLU A 874 15.57 -11.80 5.95
CA GLU A 874 15.03 -11.61 7.29
C GLU A 874 15.09 -12.93 8.06
N ILE A 875 15.57 -12.91 9.30
CA ILE A 875 15.67 -14.12 10.13
C ILE A 875 14.38 -14.24 10.95
N ASN A 876 13.71 -15.40 10.89
CA ASN A 876 12.47 -15.68 11.63
C ASN A 876 12.69 -16.11 13.08
#